data_AF-A0A7Y2HDG4-F1
#
_entry.id   AF-A0A7Y2HDG4-F1
#
_cell.length_a   1.000
_cell.length_b   1.000
_cell.length_c   1.000
_cell.angle_alpha   90.00
_cell.angle_beta   90.00
_cell.angle_gamma   90.00
#
_symmetry.space_group_name_H-M   'P 1'
#
loop_
_entity.id
_entity.type
_entity.pdbx_description
1 polymer ?
#
loop_
_entity_poly.entity_id
_entity_poly.type
_entity_poly.pdbx_seq_one_letter_code
_entity_poly.pdbx_strand_id
1 'polypeptide(L)'
;ANTFKFYGTEPLEVILNKFRPIDMSIYLLLGNIANFILDEVVNNSEITFKELIPRIFQLSPLQISCLDDRGVKSLLGHAHRHFLHLTKVIKQDFNKESITIENVYLEPSFYSRDYGIQGRLDLLHEDSGNHHFDIVELKSGSPFRPNNYGLSVQHYTQTLLYDLIVKSVFKGKRKTSNYILYSKEEDWQLRNAPVLKVQQYEALKTRNDLLLMEYYLANDEGPFTESIYGKIKSTSFKKASGFLKDHIQEFSDLFKNLDDFEKTYLREYARYIAREHRLAKVGEHGLSKSNGLAALWLEDKDEKEDRFSILHSLVIQQNETASEVPVITLEKSKLSPELTRFRVGDIVVLYPQGGVRSVLHNQIFKCNIIQLEGSQITLKLRSRQYNQRIFNENKFWSIEGDVMDSSFLSMYRSLYQWARASKDTREKILGLLPPEKNKDVYLYHSDEMTSEQNLLLNKIISSKNYFLLWGPPGTGKTSVMVKHLVRYLVKYTDEMICLVAYTNKAVDEMCKAVLDALEGETDLFIRIGSSFSCDPTYRPYLLDHAMDRFSRREEILSFLKQKRIIISTVSSLVNRTEIFHLFKMDTIIIDEASQILEPMIVGLLTHFKRFIMIGDHKQLPAVVVQDEKQTRIRSDVLKASGFSNTRNSLFERLYMQAVDNEWEDIIGILNQQGRMHQDIMTFSNRQFYEGRLQVIPGIERLIHPTDLKIPETVDELKWERRMVFINTDVEEDFSWKTNSHEVAAIIQLLKEIILIYEANEMEWNPHSVGVITPYRAQISLMSKYILESLPKERAEMISIDTVERFQGGARDIIIISLCTNRMDQMERLVSLSDEGIDRKLNVALTRARERVFIFGNKEIMVQDENYASLIDHTYTISSSS
;
A
#
# COMPACT_ATOMS: atom_id res chain seq x y z
N ALA A 1 -2.14 -10.61 -24.25
CA ALA A 1 -3.43 -11.00 -24.85
C ALA A 1 -4.19 -9.80 -25.42
N ASN A 2 -4.52 -8.77 -24.62
CA ASN A 2 -5.40 -7.66 -25.06
C ASN A 2 -4.95 -6.90 -26.31
N THR A 3 -3.65 -6.89 -26.61
CA THR A 3 -3.06 -6.28 -27.81
C THR A 3 -3.43 -6.99 -29.12
N PHE A 4 -3.88 -8.24 -29.07
CA PHE A 4 -4.20 -9.01 -30.27
C PHE A 4 -5.65 -8.75 -30.70
N LYS A 5 -5.82 -8.18 -31.89
CA LYS A 5 -7.11 -7.84 -32.49
C LYS A 5 -7.36 -8.71 -33.72
N PHE A 6 -8.61 -8.71 -34.19
CA PHE A 6 -8.98 -9.45 -35.41
C PHE A 6 -8.26 -8.96 -36.68
N TYR A 7 -7.71 -7.74 -36.65
CA TYR A 7 -7.04 -7.10 -37.80
C TYR A 7 -5.51 -7.00 -37.69
N GLY A 8 -4.93 -7.54 -36.60
CA GLY A 8 -3.50 -7.45 -36.29
C GLY A 8 -3.23 -7.21 -34.81
N THR A 9 -1.99 -6.84 -34.48
CA THR A 9 -1.56 -6.57 -33.11
C THR A 9 -1.37 -5.07 -32.88
N GLU A 10 -1.87 -4.56 -31.76
CA GLU A 10 -1.80 -3.15 -31.36
C GLU A 10 -1.11 -3.00 -29.99
N PRO A 11 0.22 -3.04 -29.90
CA PRO A 11 0.93 -2.99 -28.62
C PRO A 11 0.78 -1.67 -27.87
N LEU A 12 0.62 -0.54 -28.59
CA LEU A 12 0.46 0.79 -28.00
C LEU A 12 -0.80 0.93 -27.14
N GLU A 13 -1.80 0.06 -27.33
CA GLU A 13 -3.00 0.02 -26.49
C GLU A 13 -2.65 -0.25 -25.02
N VAL A 14 -1.56 -0.96 -24.71
CA VAL A 14 -1.15 -1.23 -23.32
C VAL A 14 -0.79 0.06 -22.59
N ILE A 15 -0.09 0.98 -23.26
CA ILE A 15 0.27 2.28 -22.69
C ILE A 15 -1.00 3.10 -22.44
N LEU A 16 -1.90 3.16 -23.42
CA LEU A 16 -3.20 3.81 -23.26
C LEU A 16 -3.98 3.24 -22.06
N ASN A 17 -4.03 1.91 -21.93
CA ASN A 17 -4.74 1.23 -20.85
C ASN A 17 -4.19 1.55 -19.45
N LYS A 18 -2.95 2.03 -19.30
CA LYS A 18 -2.43 2.50 -18.00
C LYS A 18 -3.16 3.74 -17.49
N PHE A 19 -3.52 4.64 -18.40
CA PHE A 19 -4.21 5.90 -18.08
C PHE A 19 -5.72 5.75 -18.00
N ARG A 20 -6.29 4.67 -18.57
CA ARG A 20 -7.75 4.50 -18.61
C ARG A 20 -8.36 4.39 -17.20
N PRO A 21 -9.49 5.10 -16.96
CA PRO A 21 -10.23 4.97 -15.71
C PRO A 21 -10.79 3.56 -15.54
N ILE A 22 -11.09 3.18 -14.30
CA ILE A 22 -11.89 1.99 -14.03
C ILE A 22 -13.34 2.40 -14.21
N ASP A 23 -13.94 2.06 -15.35
CA ASP A 23 -15.36 2.33 -15.56
C ASP A 23 -16.23 1.31 -14.83
N MET A 24 -17.23 1.79 -14.09
CA MET A 24 -18.29 0.93 -13.55
C MET A 24 -19.16 0.43 -14.69
N SER A 25 -18.84 -0.76 -15.18
CA SER A 25 -19.55 -1.41 -16.27
C SER A 25 -20.32 -2.62 -15.76
N ILE A 26 -21.60 -2.72 -16.13
CA ILE A 26 -22.42 -3.91 -15.88
C ILE A 26 -21.75 -5.18 -16.43
N TYR A 27 -20.96 -5.08 -17.50
CA TYR A 27 -20.24 -6.21 -18.08
C TYR A 27 -19.07 -6.68 -17.22
N LEU A 28 -18.39 -5.76 -16.52
CA LEU A 28 -17.33 -6.12 -15.57
C LEU A 28 -17.93 -6.85 -14.36
N LEU A 29 -19.03 -6.32 -13.83
CA LEU A 29 -19.78 -6.95 -12.75
C LEU A 29 -20.29 -8.34 -13.16
N LEU A 30 -20.83 -8.49 -14.38
CA LEU A 30 -21.23 -9.79 -14.93
C LEU A 30 -20.06 -10.76 -15.09
N GLY A 31 -18.87 -10.27 -15.44
CA GLY A 31 -17.66 -11.10 -15.47
C GLY A 31 -17.30 -11.67 -14.10
N ASN A 32 -17.35 -10.84 -13.05
CA ASN A 32 -17.10 -11.28 -11.68
C ASN A 32 -18.18 -12.26 -11.19
N ILE A 33 -19.46 -11.98 -11.49
CA ILE A 33 -20.58 -12.86 -11.15
C ILE A 33 -20.45 -14.20 -11.89
N ALA A 34 -20.06 -14.21 -13.17
CA ALA A 34 -19.89 -15.45 -13.92
C ALA A 34 -18.76 -16.32 -13.36
N ASN A 35 -17.64 -15.74 -12.94
CA ASN A 35 -16.57 -16.47 -12.24
C ASN A 35 -17.05 -17.02 -10.91
N PHE A 36 -17.73 -16.20 -10.10
CA PHE A 36 -18.32 -16.66 -8.84
C PHE A 36 -19.30 -17.81 -9.03
N ILE A 37 -20.17 -17.73 -10.05
CA ILE A 37 -21.09 -18.82 -10.38
C ILE A 37 -20.34 -20.08 -10.80
N LEU A 38 -19.27 -19.95 -11.60
CA LEU A 38 -18.43 -21.10 -11.97
C LEU A 38 -17.88 -21.78 -10.72
N ASP A 39 -17.30 -21.02 -9.79
CA ASP A 39 -16.73 -21.54 -8.55
C ASP A 39 -17.78 -22.28 -7.71
N GLU A 40 -18.95 -21.68 -7.52
CA GLU A 40 -20.02 -22.26 -6.71
C GLU A 40 -20.64 -23.51 -7.35
N VAL A 41 -20.80 -23.55 -8.68
CA VAL A 41 -21.37 -24.71 -9.38
C VAL A 41 -20.37 -25.87 -9.47
N VAL A 42 -19.07 -25.57 -9.62
CA VAL A 42 -18.00 -26.59 -9.56
C VAL A 42 -17.96 -27.21 -8.15
N ASN A 43 -18.14 -26.41 -7.10
CA ASN A 43 -18.13 -26.90 -5.73
C ASN A 43 -19.43 -27.62 -5.31
N ASN A 44 -20.59 -27.11 -5.73
CA ASN A 44 -21.90 -27.71 -5.46
C ASN A 44 -22.75 -27.75 -6.74
N SER A 45 -22.75 -28.90 -7.40
CA SER A 45 -23.46 -29.10 -8.66
C SER A 45 -25.00 -29.04 -8.55
N GLU A 46 -25.55 -29.09 -7.33
CA GLU A 46 -26.98 -29.04 -7.07
C GLU A 46 -27.45 -27.67 -6.54
N ILE A 47 -26.56 -26.68 -6.46
CA ILE A 47 -26.94 -25.32 -6.04
C ILE A 47 -27.95 -24.70 -7.00
N THR A 48 -28.98 -24.04 -6.46
CA THR A 48 -29.98 -23.33 -7.27
C THR A 48 -29.63 -21.87 -7.46
N PHE A 49 -30.10 -21.25 -8.55
CA PHE A 49 -29.90 -19.82 -8.76
C PHE A 49 -30.52 -18.96 -7.65
N LYS A 50 -31.64 -19.42 -7.07
CA LYS A 50 -32.33 -18.72 -5.97
C LYS A 50 -31.44 -18.62 -4.72
N GLU A 51 -30.68 -19.68 -4.42
CA GLU A 51 -29.72 -19.69 -3.30
C GLU A 51 -28.51 -18.78 -3.57
N LEU A 52 -28.15 -18.55 -4.84
CA LEU A 52 -27.04 -17.69 -5.22
C LEU A 52 -27.38 -16.20 -5.18
N ILE A 53 -28.64 -15.78 -5.36
CA ILE A 53 -29.01 -14.36 -5.44
C ILE A 53 -28.48 -13.52 -4.26
N PRO A 54 -28.66 -13.92 -2.98
CA PRO A 54 -28.13 -13.15 -1.86
C PRO A 54 -26.61 -13.06 -1.90
N ARG A 55 -25.92 -14.14 -2.28
CA ARG A 55 -24.44 -14.16 -2.38
C ARG A 55 -23.94 -13.28 -3.52
N ILE A 56 -24.62 -13.29 -4.67
CA ILE A 56 -24.36 -12.40 -5.81
C ILE A 56 -24.47 -10.94 -5.40
N PHE A 57 -25.48 -10.59 -4.59
CA PHE A 57 -25.61 -9.22 -4.07
C PHE A 57 -24.42 -8.84 -3.17
N GLN A 58 -23.99 -9.75 -2.29
CA GLN A 58 -22.87 -9.52 -1.38
C GLN A 58 -21.50 -9.45 -2.07
N LEU A 59 -21.36 -9.91 -3.32
CA LEU A 59 -20.11 -9.75 -4.07
C LEU A 59 -19.72 -8.28 -4.27
N SER A 60 -20.69 -7.41 -4.54
CA SER A 60 -20.44 -6.00 -4.87
C SER A 60 -21.65 -5.11 -4.53
N PRO A 61 -22.06 -5.04 -3.26
CA PRO A 61 -23.28 -4.36 -2.84
C PRO A 61 -23.32 -2.87 -3.21
N LEU A 62 -22.17 -2.18 -3.12
CA LEU A 62 -22.05 -0.77 -3.51
C LEU A 62 -22.17 -0.54 -5.02
N GLN A 63 -21.54 -1.40 -5.84
CA GLN A 63 -21.63 -1.29 -7.31
C GLN A 63 -23.06 -1.54 -7.79
N ILE A 64 -23.73 -2.54 -7.22
CA ILE A 64 -25.14 -2.83 -7.51
C ILE A 64 -26.01 -1.64 -7.09
N SER A 65 -25.67 -0.97 -5.98
CA SER A 65 -26.41 0.20 -5.50
C SER A 65 -26.32 1.41 -6.44
N CYS A 66 -25.26 1.51 -7.25
CA CYS A 66 -25.08 2.53 -8.28
C CYS A 66 -25.96 2.31 -9.53
N LEU A 67 -26.53 1.12 -9.73
CA LEU A 67 -27.38 0.80 -10.88
C LEU A 67 -28.81 1.31 -10.67
N ASP A 68 -29.53 1.65 -11.74
CA ASP A 68 -30.99 1.87 -11.68
C ASP A 68 -31.75 0.53 -11.63
N ASP A 69 -33.06 0.57 -11.37
CA ASP A 69 -33.88 -0.65 -11.21
C ASP A 69 -33.90 -1.52 -12.48
N ARG A 70 -33.79 -0.88 -13.65
CA ARG A 70 -33.66 -1.59 -14.93
C ARG A 70 -32.32 -2.29 -15.05
N GLY A 71 -31.24 -1.61 -14.65
CA GLY A 71 -29.89 -2.16 -14.58
C GLY A 71 -29.82 -3.38 -13.66
N VAL A 72 -30.43 -3.33 -12.47
CA VAL A 72 -30.48 -4.47 -11.54
C VAL A 72 -31.25 -5.65 -12.14
N LYS A 73 -32.43 -5.40 -12.72
CA LYS A 73 -33.21 -6.47 -13.39
C LYS A 73 -32.45 -7.09 -14.55
N SER A 74 -31.77 -6.28 -15.36
CA SER A 74 -30.93 -6.75 -16.46
C SER A 74 -29.75 -7.58 -15.93
N LEU A 75 -29.05 -7.12 -14.89
CA LEU A 75 -27.95 -7.83 -14.27
C LEU A 75 -28.37 -9.23 -13.80
N LEU A 76 -29.47 -9.32 -13.04
CA LEU A 76 -29.98 -10.60 -12.55
C LEU A 76 -30.45 -11.53 -13.68
N GLY A 77 -31.09 -10.98 -14.72
CA GLY A 77 -31.49 -11.75 -15.90
C GLY A 77 -30.29 -12.35 -16.64
N HIS A 78 -29.21 -11.58 -16.78
CA HIS A 78 -27.96 -12.06 -17.38
C HIS A 78 -27.24 -13.07 -16.49
N ALA A 79 -27.15 -12.81 -15.18
CA ALA A 79 -26.55 -13.73 -14.21
C ALA A 79 -27.27 -15.10 -14.20
N HIS A 80 -28.61 -15.10 -14.27
CA HIS A 80 -29.39 -16.33 -14.35
C HIS A 80 -29.06 -17.15 -15.61
N ARG A 81 -28.90 -16.47 -16.76
CA ARG A 81 -28.50 -17.13 -18.01
C ARG A 81 -27.10 -17.75 -17.89
N HIS A 82 -26.15 -17.02 -17.33
CA HIS A 82 -24.81 -17.56 -17.06
C HIS A 82 -24.86 -18.79 -16.16
N PHE A 83 -25.67 -18.77 -15.10
CA PHE A 83 -25.89 -19.93 -14.24
C PHE A 83 -26.39 -21.14 -15.01
N LEU A 84 -27.45 -21.01 -15.81
CA LEU A 84 -27.98 -22.13 -16.59
C LEU A 84 -26.94 -22.72 -17.54
N HIS A 85 -26.17 -21.86 -18.22
CA HIS A 85 -25.17 -22.29 -19.19
C HIS A 85 -23.95 -22.95 -18.53
N LEU A 86 -23.46 -22.39 -17.42
CA LEU A 86 -22.34 -22.96 -16.67
C LEU A 86 -22.72 -24.32 -16.09
N THR A 87 -23.90 -24.45 -15.50
CA THR A 87 -24.41 -25.73 -15.00
C THR A 87 -24.54 -26.77 -16.11
N LYS A 88 -25.02 -26.39 -17.31
CA LYS A 88 -25.05 -27.28 -18.47
C LYS A 88 -23.66 -27.78 -18.86
N VAL A 89 -22.69 -26.87 -18.98
CA VAL A 89 -21.31 -27.22 -19.37
C VAL A 89 -20.66 -28.14 -18.35
N ILE A 90 -20.79 -27.84 -17.06
CA ILE A 90 -20.19 -28.64 -15.98
C ILE A 90 -20.83 -30.04 -15.92
N LYS A 91 -22.16 -30.15 -16.06
CA LYS A 91 -22.85 -31.46 -15.99
C LYS A 91 -22.73 -32.29 -17.29
N GLN A 92 -22.57 -31.66 -18.44
CA GLN A 92 -22.63 -32.36 -19.74
C GLN A 92 -21.33 -32.31 -20.51
N ASP A 93 -20.78 -31.13 -20.77
CA ASP A 93 -19.66 -30.96 -21.69
C ASP A 93 -18.33 -31.37 -21.04
N PHE A 94 -18.14 -31.12 -19.75
CA PHE A 94 -16.96 -31.59 -19.01
C PHE A 94 -16.86 -33.12 -19.03
N ASN A 95 -17.99 -33.82 -18.87
CA ASN A 95 -18.05 -35.27 -18.97
C ASN A 95 -17.66 -35.79 -20.36
N LYS A 96 -18.04 -35.08 -21.44
CA LYS A 96 -17.64 -35.46 -22.82
C LYS A 96 -16.14 -35.32 -23.04
N GLU A 97 -15.52 -34.30 -22.45
CA GLU A 97 -14.08 -34.03 -22.54
C GLU A 97 -13.26 -34.74 -21.45
N SER A 98 -13.88 -35.60 -20.63
CA SER A 98 -13.23 -36.31 -19.51
C SER A 98 -12.61 -35.39 -18.45
N ILE A 99 -13.19 -34.20 -18.27
CA ILE A 99 -12.82 -33.24 -17.22
C ILE A 99 -13.61 -33.58 -15.96
N THR A 100 -12.94 -34.11 -14.94
CA THR A 100 -13.56 -34.51 -13.67
C THR A 100 -13.46 -33.41 -12.63
N ILE A 101 -14.57 -33.05 -11.98
CA ILE A 101 -14.66 -31.94 -11.02
C ILE A 101 -13.71 -32.13 -9.84
N GLU A 102 -13.48 -33.36 -9.38
CA GLU A 102 -12.63 -33.68 -8.23
C GLU A 102 -11.15 -33.32 -8.45
N ASN A 103 -10.72 -33.25 -9.72
CA ASN A 103 -9.36 -32.91 -10.12
C ASN A 103 -9.23 -31.49 -10.66
N VAL A 104 -10.24 -30.64 -10.43
CA VAL A 104 -10.23 -29.23 -10.84
C VAL A 104 -9.57 -28.36 -9.77
N TYR A 105 -8.74 -27.42 -10.23
CA TYR A 105 -8.17 -26.32 -9.47
C TYR A 105 -8.73 -25.01 -10.03
N LEU A 106 -9.32 -24.19 -9.16
CA LEU A 106 -9.91 -22.89 -9.51
C LEU A 106 -8.93 -21.77 -9.18
N GLU A 107 -8.87 -20.78 -10.08
CA GLU A 107 -7.98 -19.63 -9.99
C GLU A 107 -6.46 -19.94 -9.76
N PRO A 108 -5.86 -21.04 -10.29
CA PRO A 108 -4.46 -21.34 -10.00
C PRO A 108 -3.55 -20.31 -10.67
N SER A 109 -2.58 -19.82 -9.88
CA SER A 109 -1.63 -18.80 -10.30
C SER A 109 -0.23 -19.38 -10.45
N PHE A 110 0.53 -18.85 -11.42
CA PHE A 110 1.85 -19.37 -11.77
C PHE A 110 2.80 -18.27 -12.26
N TYR A 111 4.10 -18.51 -12.04
CA TYR A 111 5.20 -17.73 -12.62
C TYR A 111 5.95 -18.54 -13.68
N SER A 112 6.21 -17.95 -14.85
CA SER A 112 7.11 -18.49 -15.85
C SER A 112 8.25 -17.52 -16.12
N ARG A 113 9.41 -17.85 -15.55
CA ARG A 113 10.67 -17.15 -15.83
C ARG A 113 11.11 -17.36 -17.28
N ASP A 114 10.94 -18.58 -17.80
CA ASP A 114 11.43 -18.96 -19.14
C ASP A 114 10.77 -18.12 -20.24
N TYR A 115 9.48 -17.82 -20.08
CA TYR A 115 8.71 -17.00 -21.03
C TYR A 115 8.45 -15.58 -20.54
N GLY A 116 8.96 -15.17 -19.37
CA GLY A 116 8.80 -13.82 -18.82
C GLY A 116 7.33 -13.41 -18.67
N ILE A 117 6.47 -14.33 -18.22
CA ILE A 117 5.03 -14.12 -18.05
C ILE A 117 4.55 -14.74 -16.74
N GLN A 118 3.47 -14.17 -16.22
CA GLN A 118 2.72 -14.71 -15.09
C GLN A 118 1.24 -14.79 -15.49
N GLY A 119 0.48 -15.67 -14.85
CA GLY A 119 -0.93 -15.85 -15.17
C GLY A 119 -1.70 -16.47 -14.02
N ARG A 120 -2.99 -16.12 -13.96
CA ARG A 120 -4.00 -16.77 -13.15
C ARG A 120 -5.02 -17.37 -14.12
N LEU A 121 -5.12 -18.68 -14.15
CA LEU A 121 -6.09 -19.39 -14.99
C LEU A 121 -7.43 -19.38 -14.27
N ASP A 122 -8.55 -19.42 -14.99
CA ASP A 122 -9.85 -19.56 -14.32
C ASP A 122 -10.02 -21.00 -13.80
N LEU A 123 -9.66 -22.01 -14.62
CA LEU A 123 -9.76 -23.42 -14.27
C LEU A 123 -8.62 -24.24 -14.88
N LEU A 124 -8.02 -25.11 -14.06
CA LEU A 124 -7.06 -26.13 -14.48
C LEU A 124 -7.51 -27.50 -13.97
N HIS A 125 -7.64 -28.47 -14.87
CA HIS A 125 -7.89 -29.87 -14.52
C HIS A 125 -6.62 -30.69 -14.69
N GLU A 126 -6.32 -31.56 -13.72
CA GLU A 126 -5.18 -32.49 -13.78
C GLU A 126 -5.63 -33.95 -13.85
N ASP A 127 -5.45 -34.57 -15.01
CA ASP A 127 -5.55 -36.02 -15.13
C ASP A 127 -4.21 -36.66 -14.74
N SER A 128 -4.12 -37.05 -13.47
CA SER A 128 -2.94 -37.71 -12.89
C SER A 128 -2.60 -39.04 -13.58
N GLY A 129 -3.59 -39.74 -14.13
CA GLY A 129 -3.38 -41.03 -14.80
C GLY A 129 -2.68 -40.86 -16.13
N ASN A 130 -3.15 -39.92 -16.96
CA ASN A 130 -2.63 -39.70 -18.31
C ASN A 130 -1.53 -38.63 -18.41
N HIS A 131 -1.10 -38.07 -17.28
CA HIS A 131 -0.11 -36.99 -17.26
C HIS A 131 -0.56 -35.82 -18.17
N HIS A 132 -1.82 -35.45 -18.04
CA HIS A 132 -2.50 -34.51 -18.94
C HIS A 132 -3.16 -33.38 -18.15
N PHE A 133 -3.16 -32.19 -18.74
CA PHE A 133 -3.82 -31.01 -18.16
C PHE A 133 -4.83 -30.42 -19.13
N ASP A 134 -5.99 -30.02 -18.61
CA ASP A 134 -6.98 -29.25 -19.35
C ASP A 134 -7.06 -27.83 -18.79
N ILE A 135 -6.81 -26.85 -19.65
CA ILE A 135 -6.91 -25.42 -19.33
C ILE A 135 -8.28 -24.94 -19.83
N VAL A 136 -9.09 -24.37 -18.94
CA VAL A 136 -10.38 -23.76 -19.33
C VAL A 136 -10.40 -22.29 -18.92
N GLU A 137 -10.49 -21.40 -19.90
CA GLU A 137 -10.64 -19.95 -19.68
C GLU A 137 -12.10 -19.54 -19.84
N LEU A 138 -12.67 -18.85 -18.84
CA LEU A 138 -14.04 -18.35 -18.85
C LEU A 138 -14.13 -16.97 -19.50
N LYS A 139 -15.14 -16.78 -20.35
CA LYS A 139 -15.52 -15.49 -20.92
C LYS A 139 -17.02 -15.26 -20.79
N SER A 140 -17.39 -14.19 -20.09
CA SER A 140 -18.79 -13.77 -19.92
C SER A 140 -19.39 -13.06 -21.15
N GLY A 141 -18.55 -12.63 -22.10
CA GLY A 141 -18.99 -12.02 -23.35
C GLY A 141 -19.15 -13.03 -24.49
N SER A 142 -19.76 -12.61 -25.60
CA SER A 142 -19.77 -13.38 -26.85
C SER A 142 -18.44 -13.22 -27.61
N PRO A 143 -18.02 -14.19 -28.43
CA PRO A 143 -16.83 -14.05 -29.25
C PRO A 143 -17.00 -12.94 -30.30
N PHE A 144 -16.02 -12.05 -30.41
CA PHE A 144 -16.02 -10.96 -31.36
C PHE A 144 -15.15 -11.31 -32.58
N ARG A 145 -15.79 -11.37 -33.77
CA ARG A 145 -15.16 -11.75 -35.04
C ARG A 145 -14.29 -13.01 -34.88
N PRO A 146 -14.92 -14.15 -34.57
CA PRO A 146 -14.20 -15.36 -34.25
C PRO A 146 -13.33 -15.85 -35.41
N ASN A 147 -12.22 -16.51 -35.08
CA ASN A 147 -11.40 -17.25 -36.03
C ASN A 147 -12.10 -18.55 -36.48
N ASN A 148 -11.40 -19.37 -37.27
CA ASN A 148 -11.92 -20.66 -37.77
C ASN A 148 -12.26 -21.67 -36.66
N TYR A 149 -11.83 -21.43 -35.41
CA TYR A 149 -12.15 -22.25 -34.25
C TYR A 149 -13.31 -21.66 -33.42
N GLY A 150 -13.97 -20.60 -33.90
CA GLY A 150 -15.04 -19.95 -33.16
C GLY A 150 -14.53 -19.05 -32.02
N LEU A 151 -13.26 -18.67 -32.00
CA LEU A 151 -12.64 -17.95 -30.87
C LEU A 151 -12.27 -16.51 -31.21
N SER A 152 -12.50 -15.59 -30.29
CA SER A 152 -11.91 -14.25 -30.40
C SER A 152 -10.39 -14.35 -30.35
N VAL A 153 -9.68 -13.62 -31.22
CA VAL A 153 -8.20 -13.68 -31.29
C VAL A 153 -7.55 -13.41 -29.94
N GLN A 154 -8.01 -12.39 -29.21
CA GLN A 154 -7.52 -12.05 -27.87
C GLN A 154 -7.65 -13.21 -26.87
N HIS A 155 -8.83 -13.84 -26.80
CA HIS A 155 -9.09 -14.93 -25.87
C HIS A 155 -8.23 -16.14 -26.24
N TYR A 156 -8.13 -16.44 -27.53
CA TYR A 156 -7.29 -17.52 -28.02
C TYR A 156 -5.81 -17.32 -27.68
N THR A 157 -5.27 -16.12 -27.91
CA THR A 157 -3.89 -15.80 -27.51
C THR A 157 -3.68 -15.93 -26.00
N GLN A 158 -4.67 -15.59 -25.18
CA GLN A 158 -4.58 -15.75 -23.73
C GLN A 158 -4.40 -17.21 -23.33
N THR A 159 -5.21 -18.12 -23.88
CA THR A 159 -5.09 -19.56 -23.60
C THR A 159 -3.76 -20.13 -24.10
N LEU A 160 -3.25 -19.66 -25.25
CA LEU A 160 -1.93 -20.05 -25.74
C LEU A 160 -0.78 -19.61 -24.81
N LEU A 161 -0.93 -18.49 -24.10
CA LEU A 161 0.04 -18.04 -23.09
C LEU A 161 -0.06 -18.88 -21.82
N TYR A 162 -1.27 -19.28 -21.39
CA TYR A 162 -1.43 -20.21 -20.26
C TYR A 162 -0.83 -21.58 -20.55
N ASP A 163 -0.99 -22.09 -21.79
CA ASP A 163 -0.31 -23.30 -22.23
C ASP A 163 1.21 -23.24 -22.05
N LEU A 164 1.83 -22.11 -22.41
CA LEU A 164 3.27 -21.89 -22.18
C LEU A 164 3.62 -21.87 -20.69
N ILE A 165 2.80 -21.24 -19.87
CA ILE A 165 2.99 -21.16 -18.40
C ILE A 165 2.95 -22.56 -17.79
N VAL A 166 1.89 -23.35 -18.06
CA VAL A 166 1.73 -24.71 -17.54
C VAL A 166 2.91 -25.60 -17.98
N LYS A 167 3.33 -25.50 -19.25
CA LYS A 167 4.50 -26.24 -19.76
C LYS A 167 5.82 -25.85 -19.08
N SER A 168 6.00 -24.57 -18.74
CA SER A 168 7.19 -24.07 -18.04
C SER A 168 7.23 -24.57 -16.59
N VAL A 169 6.11 -24.52 -15.88
CA VAL A 169 6.02 -24.93 -14.47
C VAL A 169 6.24 -26.44 -14.32
N PHE A 170 5.55 -27.25 -15.12
CA PHE A 170 5.53 -28.71 -14.99
C PHE A 170 6.51 -29.46 -15.94
N LYS A 171 7.50 -28.74 -16.52
CA LYS A 171 8.65 -29.24 -17.30
C LYS A 171 8.39 -30.48 -18.20
N GLY A 172 7.56 -30.30 -19.23
CA GLY A 172 7.82 -30.89 -20.55
C GLY A 172 7.82 -32.41 -20.75
N LYS A 173 6.73 -33.10 -20.36
CA LYS A 173 6.15 -34.27 -21.10
C LYS A 173 4.62 -34.36 -21.01
N ARG A 174 3.99 -33.50 -20.19
CA ARG A 174 2.55 -33.53 -19.97
C ARG A 174 1.82 -32.92 -21.16
N LYS A 175 0.80 -33.61 -21.65
CA LYS A 175 -0.05 -33.09 -22.73
C LYS A 175 -0.97 -32.02 -22.15
N THR A 176 -1.31 -31.03 -22.98
CA THR A 176 -2.22 -29.95 -22.62
C THR A 176 -3.33 -29.90 -23.65
N SER A 177 -4.57 -29.84 -23.17
CA SER A 177 -5.74 -29.45 -23.96
C SER A 177 -6.23 -28.10 -23.45
N ASN A 178 -6.67 -27.28 -24.38
CA ASN A 178 -6.99 -25.89 -24.12
C ASN A 178 -8.42 -25.63 -24.55
N TYR A 179 -9.20 -24.97 -23.70
CA TYR A 179 -10.59 -24.65 -23.95
C TYR A 179 -10.90 -23.22 -23.56
N ILE A 180 -11.89 -22.65 -24.24
CA ILE A 180 -12.50 -21.37 -23.89
C ILE A 180 -13.99 -21.61 -23.69
N LEU A 181 -14.48 -21.22 -22.52
CA LEU A 181 -15.86 -21.34 -22.10
C LEU A 181 -16.56 -19.99 -22.24
N TYR A 182 -17.40 -19.85 -23.26
CA TYR A 182 -18.22 -18.66 -23.48
C TYR A 182 -19.58 -18.80 -22.77
N SER A 183 -19.68 -18.37 -21.53
CA SER A 183 -20.86 -18.61 -20.69
C SER A 183 -22.11 -17.84 -21.11
N LYS A 184 -21.99 -16.87 -22.02
CA LYS A 184 -23.15 -16.17 -22.61
C LYS A 184 -23.83 -16.96 -23.74
N GLU A 185 -23.09 -17.83 -24.43
CA GLU A 185 -23.58 -18.54 -25.60
C GLU A 185 -24.54 -19.68 -25.20
N GLU A 186 -25.58 -19.92 -25.99
CA GLU A 186 -26.60 -20.95 -25.71
C GLU A 186 -26.19 -22.34 -26.24
N ASP A 187 -25.43 -22.34 -27.33
CA ASP A 187 -24.89 -23.52 -27.98
C ASP A 187 -23.38 -23.39 -28.21
N TRP A 188 -22.68 -24.52 -28.14
CA TRP A 188 -21.21 -24.59 -28.32
C TRP A 188 -20.44 -23.64 -27.39
N GLN A 189 -20.73 -23.76 -26.09
CA GLN A 189 -20.11 -22.94 -25.04
C GLN A 189 -18.63 -23.24 -24.84
N LEU A 190 -18.29 -24.53 -24.70
CA LEU A 190 -16.93 -25.00 -24.50
C LEU A 190 -16.28 -25.27 -25.86
N ARG A 191 -15.26 -24.47 -26.20
CA ARG A 191 -14.61 -24.52 -27.52
C ARG A 191 -13.14 -24.88 -27.37
N ASN A 192 -12.67 -25.85 -28.16
CA ASN A 192 -11.26 -26.21 -28.20
C ASN A 192 -10.42 -25.06 -28.79
N ALA A 193 -9.29 -24.78 -28.15
CA ALA A 193 -8.32 -23.75 -28.51
C ALA A 193 -6.98 -24.41 -28.89
N PRO A 194 -6.84 -24.94 -30.12
CA PRO A 194 -5.69 -25.77 -30.48
C PRO A 194 -4.37 -25.02 -30.38
N VAL A 195 -3.28 -25.69 -30.00
CA VAL A 195 -1.98 -25.04 -29.85
C VAL A 195 -1.32 -24.83 -31.21
N LEU A 196 -1.12 -23.56 -31.59
CA LEU A 196 -0.35 -23.17 -32.77
C LEU A 196 0.95 -22.49 -32.36
N LYS A 197 2.09 -23.17 -32.56
CA LYS A 197 3.42 -22.67 -32.19
C LYS A 197 3.74 -21.30 -32.79
N VAL A 198 3.34 -21.06 -34.04
CA VAL A 198 3.56 -19.76 -34.72
C VAL A 198 2.90 -18.62 -33.94
N GLN A 199 1.67 -18.81 -33.47
CA GLN A 199 0.96 -17.79 -32.70
C GLN A 199 1.52 -17.62 -31.28
N GLN A 200 2.03 -18.69 -30.68
CA GLN A 200 2.80 -18.59 -29.43
C GLN A 200 4.05 -17.72 -29.63
N TYR A 201 4.79 -17.90 -30.73
CA TYR A 201 5.95 -17.06 -31.06
C TYR A 201 5.56 -15.60 -31.33
N GLU A 202 4.44 -15.35 -32.01
CA GLU A 202 3.92 -13.98 -32.18
C GLU A 202 3.53 -13.33 -30.84
N ALA A 203 2.92 -14.10 -29.93
CA ALA A 203 2.60 -13.66 -28.58
C ALA A 203 3.85 -13.29 -27.79
N LEU A 204 4.90 -14.11 -27.86
CA LEU A 204 6.19 -13.85 -27.21
C LEU A 204 6.94 -12.66 -27.83
N LYS A 205 6.91 -12.52 -29.16
CA LYS A 205 7.45 -11.33 -29.83
C LYS A 205 6.75 -10.07 -29.35
N THR A 206 5.42 -10.08 -29.31
CA THR A 206 4.62 -8.96 -28.81
C THR A 206 4.93 -8.67 -27.34
N ARG A 207 5.14 -9.70 -26.51
CA ARG A 207 5.59 -9.53 -25.12
C ARG A 207 6.93 -8.78 -25.04
N ASN A 208 7.87 -9.09 -25.93
CA ASN A 208 9.15 -8.38 -26.00
C ASN A 208 8.96 -6.93 -26.44
N ASP A 209 8.09 -6.67 -27.42
CA ASP A 209 7.76 -5.30 -27.85
C ASP A 209 7.17 -4.47 -26.69
N LEU A 210 6.33 -5.09 -25.85
CA LEU A 210 5.77 -4.43 -24.65
C LEU A 210 6.86 -4.10 -23.61
N LEU A 211 7.78 -5.03 -23.33
CA LEU A 211 8.90 -4.75 -22.43
C LEU A 211 9.77 -3.60 -22.94
N LEU A 212 9.99 -3.54 -24.26
CA LEU A 212 10.74 -2.47 -24.88
C LEU A 212 10.02 -1.11 -24.72
N MET A 213 8.68 -1.09 -24.87
CA MET A 213 7.88 0.12 -24.63
C MET A 213 7.96 0.59 -23.17
N GLU A 214 7.89 -0.32 -22.20
CA GLU A 214 8.07 0.01 -20.77
C GLU A 214 9.47 0.57 -20.50
N TYR A 215 10.50 -0.01 -21.11
CA TYR A 215 11.87 0.47 -20.99
C TYR A 215 12.00 1.91 -21.53
N TYR A 216 11.40 2.19 -22.69
CA TYR A 216 11.39 3.54 -23.26
C TYR A 216 10.58 4.54 -22.43
N LEU A 217 9.46 4.11 -21.85
CA LEU A 217 8.67 4.92 -20.93
C LEU A 217 9.47 5.31 -19.69
N ALA A 218 10.32 4.41 -19.20
CA ALA A 218 11.13 4.59 -18.00
C ALA A 218 12.40 5.43 -18.22
N ASN A 219 13.05 5.32 -19.39
CA ASN A 219 14.36 5.95 -19.64
C ASN A 219 14.31 7.16 -20.57
N ASP A 220 13.21 7.36 -21.31
CA ASP A 220 13.10 8.39 -22.36
C ASP A 220 14.15 8.25 -23.48
N GLU A 221 14.76 7.06 -23.59
CA GLU A 221 15.76 6.71 -24.60
C GLU A 221 15.17 5.66 -25.53
N GLY A 222 14.87 5.99 -26.79
CA GLY A 222 14.36 5.01 -27.75
C GLY A 222 14.33 5.52 -29.19
N PRO A 223 14.07 4.65 -30.19
CA PRO A 223 14.05 4.98 -31.62
C PRO A 223 12.84 5.84 -32.02
N PHE A 224 12.07 6.31 -31.05
CA PHE A 224 10.88 7.10 -31.27
C PHE A 224 11.27 8.58 -31.35
N THR A 225 11.27 9.13 -32.56
CA THR A 225 11.48 10.57 -32.83
C THR A 225 10.40 11.46 -32.21
N GLU A 226 9.24 10.90 -31.85
CA GLU A 226 8.11 11.54 -31.16
C GLU A 226 7.83 10.77 -29.87
N SER A 227 7.57 11.48 -28.76
CA SER A 227 7.23 10.86 -27.46
C SER A 227 6.13 9.81 -27.61
N ILE A 228 6.19 8.72 -26.83
CA ILE A 228 5.22 7.61 -26.91
C ILE A 228 3.75 8.08 -26.80
N TYR A 229 3.52 9.15 -26.02
CA TYR A 229 2.22 9.80 -25.87
C TYR A 229 1.72 10.46 -27.16
N GLY A 230 2.59 11.15 -27.90
CA GLY A 230 2.26 11.75 -29.20
C GLY A 230 1.91 10.72 -30.27
N LYS A 231 2.32 9.46 -30.08
CA LYS A 231 1.91 8.34 -30.93
C LYS A 231 0.54 7.77 -30.59
N ILE A 232 -0.06 8.09 -29.45
CA ILE A 232 -1.43 7.68 -29.12
C ILE A 232 -2.40 8.63 -29.84
N LYS A 233 -2.51 8.45 -31.16
CA LYS A 233 -3.38 9.20 -32.06
C LYS A 233 -4.00 8.26 -33.07
N SER A 234 -5.16 8.63 -33.60
CA SER A 234 -5.93 7.81 -34.55
C SER A 234 -5.11 7.37 -35.77
N THR A 235 -4.14 8.18 -36.24
CA THR A 235 -3.26 7.83 -37.36
C THR A 235 -2.32 6.66 -37.07
N SER A 236 -1.99 6.41 -35.80
CA SER A 236 -1.15 5.29 -35.37
C SER A 236 -1.94 3.99 -35.27
N PHE A 237 -3.26 4.09 -35.05
CA PHE A 237 -4.18 2.96 -34.92
C PHE A 237 -5.16 2.91 -36.10
N LYS A 238 -4.62 2.79 -37.33
CA LYS A 238 -5.40 2.95 -38.57
C LYS A 238 -6.62 2.02 -38.68
N LYS A 239 -6.58 0.86 -38.02
CA LYS A 239 -7.63 -0.16 -38.06
C LYS A 239 -8.45 -0.25 -36.76
N ALA A 240 -8.20 0.61 -35.77
CA ALA A 240 -8.98 0.62 -34.53
C ALA A 240 -10.43 1.04 -34.79
N SER A 241 -11.35 0.38 -34.08
CA SER A 241 -12.79 0.56 -34.21
C SER A 241 -13.49 0.38 -32.86
N GLY A 242 -14.72 0.90 -32.74
CA GLY A 242 -15.51 0.83 -31.51
C GLY A 242 -14.81 1.51 -30.33
N PHE A 243 -15.03 1.01 -29.12
CA PHE A 243 -14.50 1.58 -27.88
C PHE A 243 -13.00 1.91 -27.91
N LEU A 244 -12.17 1.09 -28.55
CA LEU A 244 -10.73 1.38 -28.64
C LEU A 244 -10.46 2.68 -29.41
N LYS A 245 -11.17 2.92 -30.52
CA LYS A 245 -11.04 4.15 -31.29
C LYS A 245 -11.48 5.37 -30.47
N ASP A 246 -12.57 5.22 -29.72
CA ASP A 246 -13.11 6.29 -28.87
C ASP A 246 -12.08 6.66 -27.78
N HIS A 247 -11.53 5.68 -27.07
CA HIS A 247 -10.50 5.95 -26.05
C HIS A 247 -9.21 6.56 -26.62
N ILE A 248 -8.79 6.15 -27.83
CA ILE A 248 -7.63 6.76 -28.50
C ILE A 248 -7.91 8.23 -28.81
N GLN A 249 -9.12 8.53 -29.30
CA GLN A 249 -9.52 9.89 -29.62
C GLN A 249 -9.60 10.75 -28.35
N GLU A 250 -10.24 10.24 -27.30
CA GLU A 250 -10.31 10.91 -25.98
C GLU A 250 -8.92 11.24 -25.44
N PHE A 251 -8.01 10.27 -25.42
CA PHE A 251 -6.64 10.51 -24.93
C PHE A 251 -5.89 11.48 -25.85
N SER A 252 -6.04 11.36 -27.17
CA SER A 252 -5.37 12.24 -28.13
C SER A 252 -5.83 13.70 -27.98
N ASP A 253 -7.13 13.92 -27.81
CA ASP A 253 -7.71 15.26 -27.64
C ASP A 253 -7.34 15.83 -26.28
N LEU A 254 -7.38 15.02 -25.21
CA LEU A 254 -6.87 15.39 -23.90
C LEU A 254 -5.43 15.88 -24.00
N PHE A 255 -4.55 15.06 -24.56
CA PHE A 255 -3.12 15.36 -24.65
C PHE A 255 -2.84 16.59 -25.52
N LYS A 256 -3.62 16.83 -26.59
CA LYS A 256 -3.49 18.04 -27.42
C LYS A 256 -3.88 19.31 -26.66
N ASN A 257 -4.91 19.23 -25.83
CA ASN A 257 -5.46 20.36 -25.08
C ASN A 257 -4.59 20.78 -23.87
N LEU A 258 -3.65 19.93 -23.44
CA LEU A 258 -2.64 20.30 -22.45
C LEU A 258 -1.63 21.28 -23.05
N ASP A 259 -1.22 22.29 -22.29
CA ASP A 259 -0.09 23.15 -22.69
C ASP A 259 1.26 22.45 -22.52
N ASP A 260 2.35 23.11 -22.93
CA ASP A 260 3.68 22.50 -22.92
C ASP A 260 4.19 22.22 -21.50
N PHE A 261 3.80 23.05 -20.53
CA PHE A 261 4.12 22.82 -19.12
C PHE A 261 3.41 21.54 -18.64
N GLU A 262 2.10 21.45 -18.86
CA GLU A 262 1.27 20.32 -18.43
C GLU A 262 1.69 18.99 -19.10
N LYS A 263 2.04 19.03 -20.39
CA LYS A 263 2.61 17.88 -21.10
C LYS A 263 3.94 17.45 -20.49
N THR A 264 4.78 18.39 -20.10
CA THR A 264 6.08 18.10 -19.49
C THR A 264 5.89 17.47 -18.12
N TYR A 265 5.02 18.04 -17.30
CA TYR A 265 4.62 17.47 -16.01
C TYR A 265 4.13 16.03 -16.14
N LEU A 266 3.15 15.77 -17.03
CA LEU A 266 2.59 14.44 -17.25
C LEU A 266 3.67 13.42 -17.63
N ARG A 267 4.58 13.80 -18.53
CA ARG A 267 5.68 12.94 -19.00
C ARG A 267 6.67 12.60 -17.90
N GLU A 268 7.10 13.60 -17.12
CA GLU A 268 8.09 13.42 -16.05
C GLU A 268 7.56 12.47 -14.96
N TYR A 269 6.32 12.68 -14.50
CA TYR A 269 5.74 11.81 -13.48
C TYR A 269 5.36 10.42 -14.01
N ALA A 270 4.92 10.30 -15.26
CA ALA A 270 4.71 9.00 -15.88
C ALA A 270 6.03 8.21 -16.03
N ARG A 271 7.14 8.88 -16.39
CA ARG A 271 8.48 8.28 -16.42
C ARG A 271 8.91 7.80 -15.03
N TYR A 272 8.69 8.63 -14.01
CA TYR A 272 8.92 8.26 -12.61
C TYR A 272 8.15 6.99 -12.23
N ILE A 273 6.85 6.92 -12.53
CA ILE A 273 6.03 5.73 -12.22
C ILE A 273 6.55 4.48 -12.96
N ALA A 274 6.92 4.62 -14.24
CA ALA A 274 7.49 3.52 -15.03
C ALA A 274 8.78 2.95 -14.41
N ARG A 275 9.67 3.83 -13.92
CA ARG A 275 10.91 3.43 -13.24
C ARG A 275 10.65 2.75 -11.90
N GLU A 276 9.77 3.31 -11.05
CA GLU A 276 9.37 2.65 -9.79
C GLU A 276 8.80 1.26 -10.06
N HIS A 277 7.88 1.16 -11.04
CA HIS A 277 7.27 -0.11 -11.40
C HIS A 277 8.30 -1.14 -11.86
N ARG A 278 9.26 -0.71 -12.69
CA ARG A 278 10.36 -1.57 -13.15
C ARG A 278 11.21 -2.06 -11.98
N LEU A 279 11.66 -1.15 -11.10
CA LEU A 279 12.50 -1.50 -9.94
C LEU A 279 11.78 -2.45 -8.97
N ALA A 280 10.47 -2.27 -8.76
CA ALA A 280 9.68 -3.20 -7.95
C ALA A 280 9.67 -4.63 -8.53
N LYS A 281 9.83 -4.79 -9.85
CA LYS A 281 9.94 -6.10 -10.50
C LYS A 281 11.37 -6.65 -10.50
N VAL A 282 12.35 -5.86 -10.91
CA VAL A 282 13.71 -6.35 -11.20
C VAL A 282 14.72 -6.11 -10.07
N GLY A 283 14.40 -5.24 -9.12
CA GLY A 283 15.33 -4.77 -8.09
C GLY A 283 16.35 -3.77 -8.63
N GLU A 284 17.31 -3.39 -7.79
CA GLU A 284 18.46 -2.56 -8.18
C GLU A 284 19.70 -3.46 -8.29
N HIS A 285 20.39 -3.48 -9.43
CA HIS A 285 21.53 -4.38 -9.62
C HIS A 285 22.77 -3.83 -8.90
N GLY A 286 23.35 -4.60 -7.96
CA GLY A 286 24.56 -4.25 -7.20
C GLY A 286 24.86 -5.27 -6.09
N LEU A 287 26.01 -5.12 -5.42
CA LEU A 287 26.58 -6.08 -4.43
C LEU A 287 25.68 -6.38 -3.21
N SER A 288 24.59 -5.64 -2.99
CA SER A 288 23.70 -5.83 -1.82
C SER A 288 22.20 -5.55 -2.08
N LYS A 289 21.71 -5.57 -3.33
CA LYS A 289 20.42 -4.91 -3.68
C LYS A 289 19.40 -5.67 -4.54
N SER A 290 19.31 -7.00 -4.50
CA SER A 290 18.12 -7.65 -5.05
C SER A 290 16.94 -7.54 -4.07
N ASN A 291 16.06 -6.55 -4.31
CA ASN A 291 14.85 -6.26 -3.50
C ASN A 291 13.55 -6.31 -4.34
N GLY A 292 13.64 -6.62 -5.64
CA GLY A 292 12.47 -6.72 -6.52
C GLY A 292 11.85 -8.12 -6.52
N LEU A 293 10.67 -8.27 -7.14
CA LEU A 293 9.99 -9.57 -7.28
C LEU A 293 10.87 -10.68 -7.88
N ALA A 294 11.81 -10.32 -8.76
CA ALA A 294 12.74 -11.28 -9.37
C ALA A 294 13.65 -12.00 -8.35
N ALA A 295 13.82 -11.45 -7.13
CA ALA A 295 14.53 -12.09 -6.02
C ALA A 295 14.01 -13.51 -5.75
N LEU A 296 12.70 -13.76 -5.95
CA LEU A 296 12.06 -15.06 -5.79
C LEU A 296 12.79 -16.20 -6.52
N TRP A 297 13.40 -15.94 -7.67
CA TRP A 297 14.10 -16.95 -8.46
C TRP A 297 15.55 -16.61 -8.81
N LEU A 298 16.00 -15.38 -8.57
CA LEU A 298 17.40 -15.01 -8.79
C LEU A 298 18.28 -15.38 -7.59
N GLU A 299 17.75 -15.26 -6.38
CA GLU A 299 18.47 -15.54 -5.14
C GLU A 299 18.35 -17.01 -4.76
N ASP A 300 19.39 -17.56 -4.15
CA ASP A 300 19.34 -18.89 -3.56
C ASP A 300 18.70 -18.87 -2.16
N LYS A 301 18.62 -20.04 -1.52
CA LYS A 301 17.94 -20.20 -0.24
C LYS A 301 18.70 -19.51 0.90
N ASP A 302 20.02 -19.65 0.90
CA ASP A 302 20.89 -19.17 1.98
C ASP A 302 20.95 -17.64 1.95
N GLU A 303 21.09 -17.04 0.75
CA GLU A 303 21.03 -15.58 0.57
C GLU A 303 19.70 -14.96 1.02
N LYS A 304 18.60 -15.72 0.92
CA LYS A 304 17.27 -15.28 1.39
C LYS A 304 17.12 -15.42 2.90
N GLU A 305 17.66 -16.48 3.48
CA GLU A 305 17.67 -16.67 4.94
C GLU A 305 18.51 -15.59 5.63
N ASP A 306 19.69 -15.29 5.11
CA ASP A 306 20.56 -14.22 5.63
C ASP A 306 19.90 -12.83 5.58
N ARG A 307 18.94 -12.65 4.66
CA ARG A 307 18.14 -11.42 4.52
C ARG A 307 16.79 -11.50 5.22
N PHE A 308 16.48 -12.61 5.86
CA PHE A 308 15.21 -12.90 6.53
C PHE A 308 14.00 -12.74 5.58
N SER A 309 14.20 -12.94 4.27
CA SER A 309 13.22 -12.68 3.21
C SER A 309 12.41 -13.90 2.79
N ILE A 310 12.65 -15.05 3.41
CA ILE A 310 11.91 -16.29 3.23
C ILE A 310 11.58 -16.87 4.61
N LEU A 311 10.39 -17.46 4.74
CA LEU A 311 10.10 -18.41 5.81
C LEU A 311 9.77 -19.74 5.14
N HIS A 312 10.53 -20.77 5.46
CA HIS A 312 10.36 -22.11 4.89
C HIS A 312 10.19 -23.13 6.01
N SER A 313 10.00 -24.39 5.64
CA SER A 313 9.75 -25.52 6.52
C SER A 313 8.50 -25.33 7.39
N LEU A 314 7.53 -24.57 6.89
CA LEU A 314 6.26 -24.32 7.55
C LEU A 314 5.34 -25.53 7.36
N VAL A 315 4.57 -25.88 8.40
CA VAL A 315 3.64 -27.01 8.38
C VAL A 315 2.22 -26.48 8.54
N ILE A 316 1.28 -27.00 7.76
CA ILE A 316 -0.14 -26.62 7.90
C ILE A 316 -0.68 -27.19 9.21
N GLN A 317 -1.21 -26.31 10.06
CA GLN A 317 -1.91 -26.68 11.29
C GLN A 317 -3.42 -26.72 11.07
N GLN A 318 -3.96 -25.71 10.38
CA GLN A 318 -5.38 -25.59 10.08
C GLN A 318 -5.56 -25.03 8.67
N ASN A 319 -6.51 -25.58 7.92
CA ASN A 319 -6.77 -25.19 6.54
C ASN A 319 -8.27 -24.91 6.34
N GLU A 320 -8.60 -23.63 6.22
CA GLU A 320 -9.95 -23.11 5.99
C GLU A 320 -10.03 -22.39 4.64
N THR A 321 -9.19 -22.80 3.68
CA THR A 321 -9.07 -22.14 2.38
C THR A 321 -10.31 -22.27 1.49
N ALA A 322 -11.21 -23.21 1.79
CA ALA A 322 -12.50 -23.37 1.12
C ALA A 322 -13.63 -22.50 1.71
N SER A 323 -13.41 -21.88 2.87
CA SER A 323 -14.43 -21.10 3.57
C SER A 323 -14.67 -19.74 2.91
N GLU A 324 -15.67 -19.00 3.39
CA GLU A 324 -15.98 -17.68 2.83
C GLU A 324 -14.82 -16.70 2.94
N VAL A 325 -14.08 -16.78 4.05
CA VAL A 325 -12.84 -16.05 4.31
C VAL A 325 -11.69 -17.05 4.22
N PRO A 326 -11.05 -17.22 3.05
CA PRO A 326 -10.11 -18.32 2.83
C PRO A 326 -8.81 -18.11 3.62
N VAL A 327 -8.68 -18.83 4.73
CA VAL A 327 -7.57 -18.69 5.68
C VAL A 327 -6.81 -20.01 5.82
N ILE A 328 -5.50 -19.92 6.02
CA ILE A 328 -4.64 -21.05 6.35
C ILE A 328 -3.71 -20.66 7.50
N THR A 329 -3.57 -21.56 8.47
CA THR A 329 -2.72 -21.39 9.64
C THR A 329 -1.55 -22.36 9.55
N LEU A 330 -0.35 -21.81 9.66
CA LEU A 330 0.93 -22.49 9.51
C LEU A 330 1.72 -22.41 10.81
N GLU A 331 2.50 -23.46 11.09
CA GLU A 331 3.40 -23.56 12.24
C GLU A 331 4.85 -23.64 11.75
N LYS A 332 5.75 -22.87 12.37
CA LYS A 332 7.19 -23.00 12.18
C LYS A 332 7.65 -24.34 12.75
N SER A 333 8.20 -25.21 11.91
CA SER A 333 8.94 -26.39 12.38
C SER A 333 10.31 -26.02 12.94
N LYS A 334 10.99 -26.97 13.59
CA LYS A 334 12.39 -26.84 14.06
C LYS A 334 13.40 -26.50 12.96
N LEU A 335 13.05 -26.72 11.69
CA LEU A 335 13.88 -26.41 10.53
C LEU A 335 13.57 -25.04 9.93
N SER A 336 12.61 -24.30 10.50
CA SER A 336 12.23 -22.99 9.99
C SER A 336 13.20 -21.94 10.53
N PRO A 337 13.50 -20.87 9.77
CA PRO A 337 14.25 -19.76 10.29
C PRO A 337 13.54 -19.18 11.52
N GLU A 338 14.32 -18.95 12.58
CA GLU A 338 13.80 -18.40 13.82
C GLU A 338 13.34 -16.95 13.59
N LEU A 339 14.20 -16.16 12.94
CA LEU A 339 14.00 -14.75 12.64
C LEU A 339 13.32 -14.53 11.29
N THR A 340 12.55 -13.45 11.17
CA THR A 340 11.87 -13.07 9.93
C THR A 340 11.68 -11.57 9.80
N ARG A 341 11.74 -11.05 8.57
CA ARG A 341 11.40 -9.66 8.27
C ARG A 341 9.91 -9.43 8.03
N PHE A 342 9.11 -10.50 7.93
CA PHE A 342 7.67 -10.45 7.62
C PHE A 342 6.84 -9.93 8.77
N ARG A 343 5.68 -9.36 8.46
CA ARG A 343 4.80 -8.68 9.42
C ARG A 343 3.34 -8.85 9.02
N VAL A 344 2.43 -8.67 9.98
CA VAL A 344 1.00 -8.54 9.68
C VAL A 344 0.77 -7.42 8.66
N GLY A 345 -0.04 -7.71 7.65
CA GLY A 345 -0.34 -6.86 6.50
C GLY A 345 0.54 -7.12 5.27
N ASP A 346 1.69 -7.77 5.42
CA ASP A 346 2.59 -8.03 4.29
C ASP A 346 1.93 -8.95 3.25
N ILE A 347 2.21 -8.66 1.98
CA ILE A 347 1.72 -9.44 0.84
C ILE A 347 2.78 -10.48 0.52
N VAL A 348 2.38 -11.74 0.49
CA VAL A 348 3.28 -12.87 0.29
C VAL A 348 2.74 -13.84 -0.76
N VAL A 349 3.62 -14.64 -1.32
CA VAL A 349 3.26 -15.87 -2.04
C VAL A 349 3.53 -17.07 -1.13
N LEU A 350 2.55 -17.96 -1.02
CA LEU A 350 2.67 -19.28 -0.39
C LEU A 350 2.81 -20.33 -1.50
N TYR A 351 3.74 -21.27 -1.33
CA TYR A 351 3.93 -22.38 -2.27
C TYR A 351 4.55 -23.60 -1.57
N PRO A 352 4.35 -24.82 -2.11
CA PRO A 352 5.00 -26.02 -1.61
C PRO A 352 6.52 -25.92 -1.61
N GLN A 353 7.15 -26.30 -0.51
CA GLN A 353 8.60 -26.41 -0.46
C GLN A 353 9.06 -27.65 -1.22
N GLY A 354 10.04 -27.46 -2.09
CA GLY A 354 10.61 -28.52 -2.92
C GLY A 354 12.07 -28.23 -3.26
N GLY A 355 12.48 -28.62 -4.46
CA GLY A 355 13.83 -28.38 -4.95
C GLY A 355 14.15 -26.90 -5.23
N VAL A 356 15.28 -26.66 -5.90
CA VAL A 356 15.75 -25.32 -6.26
C VAL A 356 14.66 -24.54 -7.01
N ARG A 357 14.39 -23.31 -6.54
CA ARG A 357 13.39 -22.39 -7.13
C ARG A 357 11.97 -22.98 -7.18
N SER A 358 11.54 -23.64 -6.10
CA SER A 358 10.21 -24.27 -5.98
C SER A 358 9.04 -23.36 -6.39
N VAL A 359 9.15 -22.04 -6.17
CA VAL A 359 8.17 -21.02 -6.59
C VAL A 359 7.88 -21.01 -8.10
N LEU A 360 8.81 -21.48 -8.94
CA LEU A 360 8.64 -21.58 -10.40
C LEU A 360 8.12 -22.95 -10.86
N HIS A 361 7.96 -23.91 -9.94
CA HIS A 361 7.65 -25.31 -10.25
C HIS A 361 6.37 -25.80 -9.59
N ASN A 362 5.61 -24.89 -8.98
CA ASN A 362 4.35 -25.19 -8.31
C ASN A 362 3.31 -24.10 -8.58
N GLN A 363 2.05 -24.40 -8.27
CA GLN A 363 1.04 -23.37 -8.06
C GLN A 363 1.47 -22.46 -6.91
N ILE A 364 1.27 -21.17 -7.09
CA ILE A 364 1.47 -20.15 -6.06
C ILE A 364 0.11 -19.65 -5.55
N PHE A 365 0.05 -19.38 -4.26
CA PHE A 365 -1.10 -18.75 -3.61
C PHE A 365 -0.72 -17.35 -3.19
N LYS A 366 -1.40 -16.34 -3.72
CA LYS A 366 -1.19 -14.96 -3.30
C LYS A 366 -1.96 -14.71 -2.01
N CYS A 367 -1.27 -14.24 -0.98
CA CYS A 367 -1.78 -14.14 0.37
C CYS A 367 -1.43 -12.80 1.03
N ASN A 368 -2.13 -12.51 2.14
CA ASN A 368 -1.76 -11.49 3.10
C ASN A 368 -1.54 -12.14 4.46
N ILE A 369 -0.50 -11.72 5.19
CA ILE A 369 -0.29 -12.13 6.58
C ILE A 369 -1.32 -11.40 7.44
N ILE A 370 -2.18 -12.14 8.15
CA ILE A 370 -3.19 -11.55 9.05
C ILE A 370 -2.84 -11.75 10.52
N GLN A 371 -1.94 -12.69 10.84
CA GLN A 371 -1.43 -12.93 12.18
C GLN A 371 -0.01 -13.50 12.10
N LEU A 372 0.86 -13.13 13.04
CA LEU A 372 2.22 -13.61 13.16
C LEU A 372 2.62 -13.59 14.64
N GLU A 373 2.49 -14.72 15.33
CA GLU A 373 2.66 -14.84 16.78
C GLU A 373 3.53 -16.06 17.12
N GLY A 374 4.72 -15.84 17.71
CA GLY A 374 5.64 -16.92 18.04
C GLY A 374 6.01 -17.79 16.82
N SER A 375 5.61 -19.06 16.86
CA SER A 375 5.77 -20.03 15.77
C SER A 375 4.58 -20.07 14.80
N GLN A 376 3.45 -19.44 15.13
CA GLN A 376 2.23 -19.51 14.34
C GLN A 376 2.12 -18.35 13.34
N ILE A 377 1.67 -18.66 12.13
CA ILE A 377 1.49 -17.72 11.02
C ILE A 377 0.14 -17.96 10.37
N THR A 378 -0.71 -16.94 10.33
CA THR A 378 -2.02 -17.05 9.69
C THR A 378 -2.05 -16.20 8.41
N LEU A 379 -2.39 -16.84 7.30
CA LEU A 379 -2.44 -16.22 5.98
C LEU A 379 -3.88 -16.21 5.46
N LYS A 380 -4.31 -15.07 4.92
CA LYS A 380 -5.54 -14.97 4.10
C LYS A 380 -5.17 -15.10 2.63
N LEU A 381 -5.73 -16.08 1.94
CA LEU A 381 -5.60 -16.24 0.50
C LEU A 381 -6.47 -15.21 -0.23
N ARG A 382 -6.05 -14.80 -1.43
CA ARG A 382 -6.88 -13.93 -2.28
C ARG A 382 -8.07 -14.66 -2.91
N SER A 383 -7.95 -15.97 -3.10
CA SER A 383 -8.91 -16.81 -3.80
C SER A 383 -9.21 -18.03 -2.94
N ARG A 384 -10.48 -18.44 -2.88
CA ARG A 384 -10.87 -19.68 -2.21
C ARG A 384 -10.26 -20.87 -2.92
N GLN A 385 -9.94 -21.91 -2.16
CA GLN A 385 -9.39 -23.16 -2.69
C GLN A 385 -10.26 -24.31 -2.20
N TYR A 386 -11.08 -24.86 -3.09
CA TYR A 386 -11.94 -25.99 -2.77
C TYR A 386 -11.18 -27.31 -2.86
N ASN A 387 -10.25 -27.42 -3.82
CA ASN A 387 -9.42 -28.61 -3.97
C ASN A 387 -8.31 -28.64 -2.90
N GLN A 388 -8.43 -29.58 -1.96
CA GLN A 388 -7.51 -29.71 -0.83
C GLN A 388 -6.28 -30.59 -1.12
N ARG A 389 -6.20 -31.21 -2.29
CA ARG A 389 -5.17 -32.20 -2.62
C ARG A 389 -3.75 -31.67 -2.48
N ILE A 390 -3.48 -30.51 -3.06
CA ILE A 390 -2.16 -29.87 -3.00
C ILE A 390 -1.71 -29.55 -1.56
N PHE A 391 -2.65 -29.21 -0.67
CA PHE A 391 -2.38 -28.95 0.74
C PHE A 391 -2.05 -30.23 1.52
N ASN A 392 -2.68 -31.34 1.15
CA ASN A 392 -2.51 -32.63 1.82
C ASN A 392 -1.28 -33.41 1.33
N GLU A 393 -0.88 -33.24 0.07
CA GLU A 393 0.27 -33.94 -0.52
C GLU A 393 1.62 -33.34 -0.11
N ASN A 394 1.66 -32.07 0.31
CA ASN A 394 2.89 -31.35 0.62
C ASN A 394 3.04 -31.10 2.12
N LYS A 395 4.10 -31.67 2.70
CA LYS A 395 4.40 -31.53 4.14
C LYS A 395 4.91 -30.14 4.53
N PHE A 396 5.78 -29.55 3.70
CA PHE A 396 6.47 -28.30 4.02
C PHE A 396 6.11 -27.20 3.02
N TRP A 397 6.01 -25.99 3.53
CA TRP A 397 5.57 -24.82 2.80
C TRP A 397 6.57 -23.67 2.97
N SER A 398 6.61 -22.80 1.98
CA SER A 398 7.44 -21.60 1.98
C SER A 398 6.60 -20.36 1.69
N ILE A 399 6.94 -19.27 2.34
CA ILE A 399 6.41 -17.93 2.06
C ILE A 399 7.54 -16.97 1.70
N GLU A 400 7.28 -16.17 0.67
CA GLU A 400 8.18 -15.10 0.21
C GLU A 400 7.37 -13.83 -0.12
N GLY A 401 8.00 -12.66 -0.16
CA GLY A 401 7.31 -11.39 -0.47
C GLY A 401 6.77 -11.32 -1.90
N ASP A 402 5.59 -10.72 -2.09
CA ASP A 402 4.99 -10.43 -3.40
C ASP A 402 4.79 -8.92 -3.61
N VAL A 403 4.53 -8.51 -4.85
CA VAL A 403 4.30 -7.11 -5.24
C VAL A 403 2.97 -6.98 -5.99
N MET A 404 2.18 -5.95 -5.66
CA MET A 404 0.97 -5.60 -6.39
C MET A 404 1.22 -4.51 -7.44
N ASP A 405 0.75 -4.75 -8.68
CA ASP A 405 0.87 -3.79 -9.78
C ASP A 405 -0.18 -2.67 -9.75
N SER A 406 -1.27 -2.86 -9.00
CA SER A 406 -2.40 -1.94 -8.95
C SER A 406 -2.03 -0.54 -8.43
N SER A 407 -1.06 -0.44 -7.51
CA SER A 407 -0.59 0.83 -6.96
C SER A 407 0.08 1.73 -8.00
N PHE A 408 0.83 1.15 -8.94
CA PHE A 408 1.45 1.92 -10.03
C PHE A 408 0.41 2.35 -11.07
N LEU A 409 -0.54 1.47 -11.40
CA LEU A 409 -1.63 1.80 -12.31
C LEU A 409 -2.55 2.90 -11.74
N SER A 410 -2.80 2.92 -10.42
CA SER A 410 -3.57 4.01 -9.80
C SER A 410 -2.86 5.36 -9.94
N MET A 411 -1.53 5.40 -9.92
CA MET A 411 -0.78 6.64 -10.15
C MET A 411 -0.93 7.16 -11.59
N TYR A 412 -0.88 6.29 -12.60
CA TYR A 412 -1.16 6.69 -13.99
C TYR A 412 -2.57 7.22 -14.17
N ARG A 413 -3.56 6.57 -13.56
CA ARG A 413 -4.96 7.00 -13.59
C ARG A 413 -5.17 8.33 -12.87
N SER A 414 -4.46 8.53 -11.76
CA SER A 414 -4.45 9.81 -11.04
C SER A 414 -3.94 10.94 -11.92
N LEU A 415 -2.83 10.74 -12.64
CA LEU A 415 -2.33 11.71 -13.62
C LEU A 415 -3.34 11.95 -14.76
N TYR A 416 -3.97 10.90 -15.29
CA TYR A 416 -5.00 11.02 -16.32
C TYR A 416 -6.21 11.83 -15.84
N GLN A 417 -6.67 11.54 -14.62
CA GLN A 417 -7.81 12.21 -14.02
C GLN A 417 -7.51 13.69 -13.76
N TRP A 418 -6.30 14.02 -13.28
CA TRP A 418 -5.81 15.39 -13.19
C TRP A 418 -5.84 16.09 -14.55
N ALA A 419 -5.29 15.46 -15.59
CA ALA A 419 -5.26 16.05 -16.94
C ALA A 419 -6.66 16.36 -17.50
N ARG A 420 -7.69 15.58 -17.11
CA ARG A 420 -9.10 15.79 -17.51
C ARG A 420 -9.80 16.93 -16.78
N ALA A 421 -9.26 17.40 -15.65
CA ALA A 421 -9.86 18.49 -14.90
C ALA A 421 -9.79 19.82 -15.68
N SER A 422 -10.54 20.83 -15.23
CA SER A 422 -10.46 22.17 -15.82
C SER A 422 -9.07 22.77 -15.65
N LYS A 423 -8.64 23.67 -16.55
CA LYS A 423 -7.32 24.31 -16.46
C LYS A 423 -7.11 25.00 -15.10
N ASP A 424 -8.10 25.75 -14.62
CA ASP A 424 -8.08 26.38 -13.28
C ASP A 424 -7.84 25.36 -12.16
N THR A 425 -8.54 24.22 -12.18
CA THR A 425 -8.35 23.14 -11.21
C THR A 425 -6.94 22.55 -11.29
N ARG A 426 -6.42 22.33 -12.50
CA ARG A 426 -5.07 21.78 -12.70
C ARG A 426 -4.00 22.72 -12.19
N GLU A 427 -4.10 24.01 -12.51
CA GLU A 427 -3.15 25.04 -12.07
C GLU A 427 -3.17 25.21 -10.54
N LYS A 428 -4.34 25.18 -9.90
CA LYS A 428 -4.47 25.21 -8.42
C LYS A 428 -3.86 23.98 -7.76
N ILE A 429 -4.12 22.78 -8.27
CA ILE A 429 -3.52 21.53 -7.75
C ILE A 429 -2.00 21.55 -7.89
N LEU A 430 -1.48 22.13 -8.97
CA LEU A 430 -0.04 22.27 -9.19
C LEU A 430 0.59 23.45 -8.45
N GLY A 431 -0.19 24.27 -7.74
CA GLY A 431 0.31 25.46 -7.04
C GLY A 431 0.71 26.60 -7.95
N LEU A 432 0.29 26.59 -9.22
CA LEU A 432 0.57 27.67 -10.18
C LEU A 432 -0.32 28.90 -9.97
N LEU A 433 -1.44 28.72 -9.25
CA LEU A 433 -2.33 29.80 -8.84
C LEU A 433 -2.51 29.76 -7.33
N PRO A 434 -2.44 30.92 -6.64
CA PRO A 434 -2.78 31.00 -5.23
C PRO A 434 -4.27 30.70 -5.02
N PRO A 435 -4.67 30.17 -3.85
CA PRO A 435 -6.06 29.97 -3.52
C PRO A 435 -6.76 31.30 -3.23
N GLU A 436 -8.05 31.33 -3.46
CA GLU A 436 -8.89 32.47 -3.10
C GLU A 436 -9.27 32.42 -1.61
N LYS A 437 -9.48 33.60 -1.01
CA LYS A 437 -10.07 33.74 0.33
C LYS A 437 -11.59 33.87 0.26
N ASN A 438 -12.29 33.19 1.16
CA ASN A 438 -13.69 33.41 1.44
C ASN A 438 -13.83 34.34 2.65
N LYS A 439 -14.46 35.51 2.46
CA LYS A 439 -14.69 36.50 3.51
C LYS A 439 -16.00 36.25 4.29
N ASP A 440 -16.90 35.45 3.74
CA ASP A 440 -18.21 35.15 4.31
C ASP A 440 -18.16 33.81 5.07
N VAL A 441 -17.40 33.78 6.17
CA VAL A 441 -17.26 32.59 7.03
C VAL A 441 -17.52 32.92 8.49
N TYR A 442 -18.04 31.95 9.25
CA TYR A 442 -18.19 32.09 10.69
C TYR A 442 -16.84 31.88 11.38
N LEU A 443 -16.37 32.86 12.15
CA LEU A 443 -15.14 32.70 12.91
C LEU A 443 -15.37 31.77 14.09
N TYR A 444 -14.57 30.72 14.14
CA TYR A 444 -14.62 29.70 15.17
C TYR A 444 -13.67 30.03 16.32
N HIS A 445 -14.12 29.79 17.55
CA HIS A 445 -13.28 29.88 18.74
C HIS A 445 -13.55 28.68 19.66
N SER A 446 -12.48 28.14 20.23
CA SER A 446 -12.53 27.07 21.22
C SER A 446 -11.53 27.32 22.34
N ASP A 447 -11.97 27.16 23.59
CA ASP A 447 -11.11 27.27 24.78
C ASP A 447 -10.18 26.06 24.94
N GLU A 448 -10.46 24.96 24.24
CA GLU A 448 -9.56 23.79 24.16
C GLU A 448 -8.30 24.05 23.32
N MET A 449 -8.27 25.17 22.57
CA MET A 449 -7.21 25.51 21.63
C MET A 449 -6.42 26.73 22.10
N THR A 450 -5.13 26.79 21.77
CA THR A 450 -4.33 27.99 22.03
C THR A 450 -4.76 29.14 21.10
N SER A 451 -4.41 30.38 21.45
CA SER A 451 -4.76 31.55 20.63
C SER A 451 -4.19 31.44 19.21
N GLU A 452 -2.99 30.88 19.05
CA GLU A 452 -2.36 30.62 17.76
C GLU A 452 -3.12 29.56 16.97
N GLN A 453 -3.48 28.44 17.60
CA GLN A 453 -4.26 27.38 16.95
C GLN A 453 -5.64 27.90 16.50
N ASN A 454 -6.32 28.71 17.31
CA ASN A 454 -7.59 29.35 16.94
C ASN A 454 -7.42 30.28 15.72
N LEU A 455 -6.35 31.10 15.69
CA LEU A 455 -6.04 31.96 14.55
C LEU A 455 -5.80 31.15 13.27
N LEU A 456 -4.99 30.10 13.36
CA LEU A 456 -4.68 29.22 12.23
C LEU A 456 -5.91 28.48 11.72
N LEU A 457 -6.77 27.99 12.61
CA LEU A 457 -8.01 27.32 12.21
C LEU A 457 -8.92 28.27 11.44
N ASN A 458 -9.03 29.54 11.85
CA ASN A 458 -9.79 30.54 11.11
C ASN A 458 -9.18 30.88 9.74
N LYS A 459 -7.85 30.84 9.60
CA LYS A 459 -7.19 30.94 8.29
C LYS A 459 -7.58 29.75 7.39
N ILE A 460 -7.56 28.52 7.93
CA ILE A 460 -7.99 27.31 7.21
C ILE A 460 -9.45 27.44 6.75
N ILE A 461 -10.35 27.82 7.67
CA ILE A 461 -11.78 28.00 7.40
C ILE A 461 -12.01 29.03 6.28
N SER A 462 -11.25 30.11 6.28
CA SER A 462 -11.34 31.20 5.30
C SER A 462 -10.74 30.85 3.93
N SER A 463 -10.02 29.73 3.79
CA SER A 463 -9.48 29.31 2.50
C SER A 463 -10.55 28.63 1.64
N LYS A 464 -10.69 29.07 0.39
CA LYS A 464 -11.68 28.56 -0.56
C LYS A 464 -11.22 27.30 -1.31
N ASN A 465 -9.94 27.24 -1.70
CA ASN A 465 -9.45 26.17 -2.59
C ASN A 465 -8.47 25.23 -1.91
N TYR A 466 -7.43 25.76 -1.26
CA TYR A 466 -6.50 24.91 -0.53
C TYR A 466 -5.76 25.62 0.59
N PHE A 467 -5.28 24.85 1.56
CA PHE A 467 -4.49 25.34 2.68
C PHE A 467 -3.41 24.32 3.07
N LEU A 468 -2.24 24.79 3.46
CA LEU A 468 -1.09 23.99 3.85
C LEU A 468 -0.79 24.24 5.33
N LEU A 469 -0.98 23.23 6.18
CA LEU A 469 -0.65 23.31 7.60
C LEU A 469 0.63 22.50 7.88
N TRP A 470 1.72 23.21 8.14
CA TRP A 470 2.93 22.62 8.67
C TRP A 470 2.81 22.45 10.19
N GLY A 471 2.82 21.19 10.63
CA GLY A 471 2.75 20.86 12.04
C GLY A 471 3.92 19.97 12.47
N PRO A 472 4.95 20.54 13.09
CA PRO A 472 6.00 19.79 13.78
C PRO A 472 5.47 18.74 14.80
N PRO A 473 6.31 17.84 15.30
CA PRO A 473 5.92 16.79 16.25
C PRO A 473 5.27 17.36 17.52
N GLY A 474 4.16 16.74 17.93
CA GLY A 474 3.50 17.10 19.20
C GLY A 474 2.65 18.36 19.18
N THR A 475 2.49 19.03 18.03
CA THR A 475 1.77 20.31 17.90
C THR A 475 0.23 20.19 17.80
N GLY A 476 -0.31 18.97 17.83
CA GLY A 476 -1.75 18.75 17.78
C GLY A 476 -2.39 18.78 16.40
N LYS A 477 -1.63 18.49 15.32
CA LYS A 477 -2.14 18.34 13.94
C LYS A 477 -3.50 17.61 13.87
N THR A 478 -3.54 16.35 14.28
CA THR A 478 -4.74 15.52 14.19
C THR A 478 -5.64 15.70 15.42
N SER A 479 -5.07 15.59 16.61
CA SER A 479 -5.82 15.58 17.87
C SER A 479 -6.48 16.92 18.21
N VAL A 480 -6.02 18.03 17.62
CA VAL A 480 -6.57 19.37 17.83
C VAL A 480 -7.07 19.96 16.51
N MET A 481 -6.19 20.18 15.51
CA MET A 481 -6.57 20.92 14.31
C MET A 481 -7.61 20.18 13.46
N VAL A 482 -7.40 18.89 13.17
CA VAL A 482 -8.39 18.08 12.43
C VAL A 482 -9.69 17.96 13.22
N LYS A 483 -9.62 17.67 14.53
CA LYS A 483 -10.80 17.59 15.42
C LYS A 483 -11.66 18.85 15.32
N HIS A 484 -11.09 20.04 15.56
CA HIS A 484 -11.85 21.28 15.57
C HIS A 484 -12.28 21.74 14.18
N LEU A 485 -11.50 21.43 13.13
CA LEU A 485 -11.93 21.66 11.75
C LEU A 485 -13.15 20.81 11.40
N VAL A 486 -13.14 19.52 11.72
CA VAL A 486 -14.31 18.63 11.51
C VAL A 486 -15.51 19.14 12.30
N ARG A 487 -15.33 19.49 13.58
CA ARG A 487 -16.39 20.06 14.43
C ARG A 487 -17.00 21.31 13.80
N TYR A 488 -16.16 22.21 13.27
CA TYR A 488 -16.63 23.39 12.55
C TYR A 488 -17.44 23.02 11.30
N LEU A 489 -16.89 22.18 10.43
CA LEU A 489 -17.52 21.82 9.15
C LEU A 489 -18.86 21.11 9.36
N VAL A 490 -18.96 20.22 10.35
CA VAL A 490 -20.21 19.54 10.66
C VAL A 490 -21.26 20.51 11.21
N LYS A 491 -20.87 21.43 12.11
CA LYS A 491 -21.79 22.32 12.81
C LYS A 491 -22.27 23.52 11.98
N TYR A 492 -21.39 24.08 11.14
CA TYR A 492 -21.65 25.36 10.46
C TYR A 492 -21.76 25.25 8.94
N THR A 493 -21.64 24.05 8.37
CA THR A 493 -21.78 23.82 6.93
C THR A 493 -22.55 22.53 6.66
N ASP A 494 -22.95 22.33 5.41
CA ASP A 494 -23.52 21.06 4.90
C ASP A 494 -22.49 20.27 4.07
N GLU A 495 -21.20 20.61 4.16
CA GLU A 495 -20.15 19.99 3.34
C GLU A 495 -20.04 18.48 3.61
N MET A 496 -19.80 17.72 2.54
CA MET A 496 -19.33 16.34 2.57
C MET A 496 -17.81 16.32 2.75
N ILE A 497 -17.35 15.74 3.86
CA ILE A 497 -15.97 15.78 4.33
C ILE A 497 -15.30 14.43 4.06
N CYS A 498 -14.11 14.46 3.45
CA CYS A 498 -13.28 13.29 3.33
C CYS A 498 -11.96 13.49 4.08
N LEU A 499 -11.61 12.55 4.96
CA LEU A 499 -10.35 12.53 5.67
C LEU A 499 -9.49 11.38 5.14
N VAL A 500 -8.29 11.69 4.67
CA VAL A 500 -7.37 10.69 4.15
C VAL A 500 -5.98 10.81 4.73
N ALA A 501 -5.30 9.68 4.85
CA ALA A 501 -3.88 9.62 5.21
C ALA A 501 -3.17 8.50 4.43
N TYR A 502 -1.85 8.44 4.53
CA TYR A 502 -1.06 7.40 3.88
C TYR A 502 -1.16 6.05 4.61
N THR A 503 -1.15 6.04 5.95
CA THR A 503 -1.11 4.82 6.77
C THR A 503 -2.43 4.53 7.49
N ASN A 504 -2.72 3.25 7.76
CA ASN A 504 -3.91 2.88 8.54
C ASN A 504 -3.90 3.46 9.96
N LYS A 505 -2.73 3.59 10.58
CA LYS A 505 -2.57 4.16 11.92
C LYS A 505 -2.96 5.65 11.97
N ALA A 506 -2.55 6.43 10.97
CA ALA A 506 -3.01 7.82 10.85
C ALA A 506 -4.52 7.90 10.60
N VAL A 507 -5.10 6.93 9.87
CA VAL A 507 -6.56 6.80 9.70
C VAL A 507 -7.25 6.47 11.02
N ASP A 508 -6.68 5.60 11.86
CA ASP A 508 -7.16 5.32 13.22
C ASP A 508 -7.15 6.58 14.09
N GLU A 509 -6.07 7.37 14.05
CA GLU A 509 -5.97 8.64 14.76
C GLU A 509 -7.00 9.68 14.28
N MET A 510 -7.27 9.75 12.97
CA MET A 510 -8.34 10.57 12.42
C MET A 510 -9.73 10.08 12.85
N CYS A 511 -9.97 8.76 12.93
CA CYS A 511 -11.23 8.23 13.45
C CYS A 511 -11.47 8.69 14.90
N LYS A 512 -10.43 8.64 15.74
CA LYS A 512 -10.48 9.18 17.10
C LYS A 512 -10.84 10.67 17.10
N ALA A 513 -10.12 11.48 16.33
CA ALA A 513 -10.35 12.92 16.25
C ALA A 513 -11.77 13.26 15.77
N VAL A 514 -12.33 12.50 14.84
CA VAL A 514 -13.71 12.65 14.37
C VAL A 514 -14.70 12.28 15.46
N LEU A 515 -14.52 11.17 16.18
CA LEU A 515 -15.38 10.79 17.30
C LEU A 515 -15.40 11.86 18.40
N ASP A 516 -14.21 12.40 18.74
CA ASP A 516 -14.07 13.49 19.72
C ASP A 516 -14.72 14.80 19.21
N ALA A 517 -14.66 15.05 17.90
CA ALA A 517 -15.28 16.22 17.27
C ALA A 517 -16.81 16.16 17.31
N LEU A 518 -17.37 14.96 17.13
CA LEU A 518 -18.79 14.65 17.08
C LEU A 518 -19.41 14.39 18.46
N GLU A 519 -18.64 14.51 19.55
CA GLU A 519 -19.10 14.24 20.92
C GLU A 519 -19.74 12.85 21.07
N GLY A 520 -19.23 11.88 20.31
CA GLY A 520 -19.73 10.50 20.29
C GLY A 520 -20.88 10.22 19.32
N GLU A 521 -21.37 11.20 18.54
CA GLU A 521 -22.34 10.94 17.47
C GLU A 521 -21.68 10.14 16.32
N THR A 522 -22.07 8.89 16.14
CA THR A 522 -21.38 7.96 15.21
C THR A 522 -22.07 7.81 13.85
N ASP A 523 -23.32 8.24 13.73
CA ASP A 523 -24.12 8.00 12.54
C ASP A 523 -23.68 8.82 11.32
N LEU A 524 -22.85 9.85 11.51
CA LEU A 524 -22.43 10.74 10.43
C LEU A 524 -21.23 10.23 9.63
N PHE A 525 -20.48 9.24 10.11
CA PHE A 525 -19.23 8.82 9.44
C PHE A 525 -19.15 7.34 9.08
N ILE A 526 -18.34 7.06 8.07
CA ILE A 526 -17.92 5.73 7.64
C ILE A 526 -16.41 5.69 7.40
N ARG A 527 -15.82 4.51 7.62
CA ARG A 527 -14.42 4.25 7.34
C ARG A 527 -14.28 3.29 6.16
N ILE A 528 -13.41 3.60 5.20
CA ILE A 528 -13.08 2.70 4.09
C ILE A 528 -11.70 2.11 4.32
N GLY A 529 -11.61 0.79 4.39
CA GLY A 529 -10.36 0.06 4.61
C GLY A 529 -10.60 -1.42 4.89
N SER A 530 -9.55 -2.13 5.29
CA SER A 530 -9.64 -3.55 5.65
C SER A 530 -9.73 -3.74 7.18
N SER A 531 -10.52 -4.72 7.64
CA SER A 531 -10.61 -5.08 9.06
C SER A 531 -9.30 -5.62 9.65
N PHE A 532 -8.42 -6.18 8.82
CA PHE A 532 -7.13 -6.73 9.27
C PHE A 532 -6.09 -5.66 9.59
N SER A 533 -6.18 -4.50 8.94
CA SER A 533 -5.27 -3.37 9.15
C SER A 533 -5.89 -2.23 9.95
N CYS A 534 -7.14 -2.40 10.38
CA CYS A 534 -7.89 -1.44 11.18
C CYS A 534 -7.82 -1.86 12.65
N ASP A 535 -7.54 -0.89 13.52
CA ASP A 535 -7.63 -1.10 14.96
C ASP A 535 -9.04 -1.64 15.32
N PRO A 536 -9.14 -2.65 16.20
CA PRO A 536 -10.41 -3.24 16.62
C PRO A 536 -11.47 -2.22 17.04
N THR A 537 -11.07 -1.12 17.69
CA THR A 537 -11.98 -0.06 18.16
C THR A 537 -12.74 0.61 17.02
N TYR A 538 -12.15 0.69 15.81
CA TYR A 538 -12.78 1.36 14.66
C TYR A 538 -13.41 0.41 13.64
N ARG A 539 -13.29 -0.91 13.82
CA ARG A 539 -13.91 -1.92 12.94
C ARG A 539 -15.43 -1.76 12.77
N PRO A 540 -16.21 -1.37 13.81
CA PRO A 540 -17.65 -1.15 13.66
C PRO A 540 -18.01 -0.09 12.61
N TYR A 541 -17.11 0.86 12.32
CA TYR A 541 -17.32 1.94 11.37
C TYR A 541 -16.90 1.60 9.94
N LEU A 542 -16.33 0.40 9.71
CA LEU A 542 -15.91 -0.02 8.37
C LEU A 542 -17.12 -0.14 7.44
N LEU A 543 -16.99 0.43 6.24
CA LEU A 543 -18.01 0.40 5.21
C LEU A 543 -18.35 -1.04 4.83
N ASP A 544 -17.35 -1.88 4.60
CA ASP A 544 -17.56 -3.29 4.23
C ASP A 544 -18.31 -4.05 5.35
N HIS A 545 -17.96 -3.84 6.63
CA HIS A 545 -18.68 -4.41 7.76
C HIS A 545 -20.13 -3.89 7.88
N ALA A 546 -20.36 -2.62 7.52
CA ALA A 546 -21.71 -2.09 7.43
C ALA A 546 -22.51 -2.76 6.31
N MET A 547 -21.88 -3.03 5.15
CA MET A 547 -22.52 -3.66 3.99
C MET A 547 -22.96 -5.10 4.26
N ASP A 548 -22.19 -5.86 5.05
CA ASP A 548 -22.51 -7.25 5.42
C ASP A 548 -23.87 -7.39 6.13
N ARG A 549 -24.37 -6.31 6.74
CA ARG A 549 -25.67 -6.27 7.44
C ARG A 549 -26.87 -6.06 6.53
N PHE A 550 -26.64 -5.55 5.32
CA PHE A 550 -27.72 -5.17 4.42
C PHE A 550 -28.01 -6.27 3.41
N SER A 551 -29.29 -6.57 3.22
CA SER A 551 -29.75 -7.56 2.24
C SER A 551 -30.44 -6.91 1.05
N ARG A 552 -30.71 -5.60 1.14
CA ARG A 552 -31.44 -4.83 0.14
C ARG A 552 -30.71 -3.56 -0.23
N ARG A 553 -30.83 -3.18 -1.50
CA ARG A 553 -30.26 -1.95 -2.06
C ARG A 553 -30.83 -0.69 -1.38
N GLU A 554 -32.12 -0.64 -1.06
CA GLU A 554 -32.70 0.55 -0.42
C GLU A 554 -32.11 0.83 0.97
N GLU A 555 -31.72 -0.23 1.70
CA GLU A 555 -31.10 -0.12 3.03
C GLU A 555 -29.72 0.55 2.92
N ILE A 556 -28.92 0.13 1.94
CA ILE A 556 -27.59 0.71 1.67
C ILE A 556 -27.73 2.19 1.31
N LEU A 557 -28.62 2.54 0.37
CA LEU A 557 -28.79 3.93 -0.05
C LEU A 557 -29.28 4.81 1.11
N SER A 558 -30.17 4.30 1.96
CA SER A 558 -30.65 5.01 3.14
C SER A 558 -29.54 5.22 4.18
N PHE A 559 -28.72 4.20 4.41
CA PHE A 559 -27.55 4.27 5.29
C PHE A 559 -26.52 5.30 4.79
N LEU A 560 -26.20 5.28 3.50
CA LEU A 560 -25.20 6.18 2.91
C LEU A 560 -25.69 7.64 2.89
N LYS A 561 -27.00 7.88 2.69
CA LYS A 561 -27.58 9.23 2.68
C LYS A 561 -27.42 9.97 4.02
N GLN A 562 -27.29 9.24 5.12
CA GLN A 562 -27.08 9.82 6.45
C GLN A 562 -25.62 10.23 6.69
N LYS A 563 -24.69 9.82 5.82
CA LYS A 563 -23.25 10.05 6.03
C LYS A 563 -22.83 11.41 5.48
N ARG A 564 -21.99 12.09 6.27
CA ARG A 564 -21.33 13.36 5.92
C ARG A 564 -19.81 13.27 5.95
N ILE A 565 -19.25 12.19 6.51
CA ILE A 565 -17.81 12.04 6.72
C ILE A 565 -17.34 10.67 6.21
N ILE A 566 -16.30 10.68 5.38
CA ILE A 566 -15.62 9.47 4.92
C ILE A 566 -14.16 9.52 5.37
N ILE A 567 -13.69 8.49 6.07
CA ILE A 567 -12.31 8.37 6.53
C ILE A 567 -11.64 7.19 5.82
N SER A 568 -10.46 7.36 5.22
CA SER A 568 -9.79 6.27 4.49
C SER A 568 -8.29 6.45 4.34
N THR A 569 -7.59 5.43 3.87
CA THR A 569 -6.26 5.64 3.26
C THR A 569 -6.43 6.17 1.84
N VAL A 570 -5.45 6.92 1.32
CA VAL A 570 -5.47 7.36 -0.09
C VAL A 570 -5.64 6.17 -1.04
N SER A 571 -4.90 5.09 -0.79
CA SER A 571 -4.95 3.88 -1.63
C SER A 571 -6.31 3.19 -1.63
N SER A 572 -7.01 3.16 -0.50
CA SER A 572 -8.31 2.52 -0.39
C SER A 572 -9.39 3.36 -1.08
N LEU A 573 -9.35 4.69 -0.92
CA LEU A 573 -10.34 5.59 -1.51
C LEU A 573 -10.24 5.67 -3.03
N VAL A 574 -9.03 5.81 -3.59
CA VAL A 574 -8.82 5.90 -5.05
C VAL A 574 -9.33 4.65 -5.78
N ASN A 575 -9.35 3.50 -5.10
CA ASN A 575 -9.83 2.24 -5.66
C ASN A 575 -11.33 1.96 -5.39
N ARG A 576 -12.08 2.92 -4.83
CA ARG A 576 -13.51 2.82 -4.53
C ARG A 576 -14.30 3.85 -5.33
N THR A 577 -14.35 3.69 -6.65
CA THR A 577 -14.98 4.64 -7.58
C THR A 577 -16.49 4.85 -7.33
N GLU A 578 -17.16 3.86 -6.73
CA GLU A 578 -18.56 3.91 -6.32
C GLU A 578 -18.84 5.10 -5.42
N ILE A 579 -17.89 5.44 -4.54
CA ILE A 579 -18.01 6.53 -3.58
C ILE A 579 -18.20 7.88 -4.28
N PHE A 580 -17.46 8.15 -5.36
CA PHE A 580 -17.59 9.39 -6.12
C PHE A 580 -18.85 9.45 -7.01
N HIS A 581 -19.55 8.33 -7.19
CA HIS A 581 -20.85 8.29 -7.86
C HIS A 581 -22.00 8.48 -6.86
N LEU A 582 -21.84 7.95 -5.64
CA LEU A 582 -22.86 8.00 -4.59
C LEU A 582 -22.83 9.30 -3.79
N PHE A 583 -21.67 9.95 -3.70
CA PHE A 583 -21.47 11.20 -2.96
C PHE A 583 -20.94 12.31 -3.86
N LYS A 584 -21.39 13.54 -3.61
CA LYS A 584 -20.74 14.75 -4.09
C LYS A 584 -19.79 15.23 -3.00
N MET A 585 -18.51 15.36 -3.33
CA MET A 585 -17.49 15.71 -2.35
C MET A 585 -17.20 17.21 -2.34
N ASP A 586 -17.01 17.78 -1.14
CA ASP A 586 -16.73 19.20 -0.97
C ASP A 586 -15.29 19.44 -0.50
N THR A 587 -14.94 18.92 0.68
CA THR A 587 -13.64 19.15 1.31
C THR A 587 -12.91 17.84 1.59
N ILE A 588 -11.63 17.79 1.19
CA ILE A 588 -10.70 16.73 1.60
C ILE A 588 -9.67 17.27 2.59
N ILE A 589 -9.45 16.57 3.69
CA ILE A 589 -8.41 16.81 4.69
C ILE A 589 -7.40 15.67 4.56
N ILE A 590 -6.15 16.01 4.33
CA ILE A 590 -5.08 15.06 4.06
C ILE A 590 -4.08 15.17 5.20
N ASP A 591 -4.05 14.18 6.07
CA ASP A 591 -3.10 14.11 7.18
C ASP A 591 -1.85 13.30 6.79
N GLU A 592 -0.73 13.58 7.46
CA GLU A 592 0.61 13.08 7.11
C GLU A 592 0.93 13.27 5.61
N ALA A 593 0.55 14.44 5.08
CA ALA A 593 0.59 14.73 3.65
C ALA A 593 2.01 14.72 3.05
N SER A 594 3.04 14.88 3.88
CA SER A 594 4.45 14.78 3.49
C SER A 594 4.88 13.36 3.09
N GLN A 595 4.08 12.34 3.41
CA GLN A 595 4.33 10.95 3.02
C GLN A 595 3.66 10.54 1.70
N ILE A 596 2.85 11.41 1.10
CA ILE A 596 2.05 11.07 -0.07
C ILE A 596 2.72 11.64 -1.33
N LEU A 597 3.16 10.75 -2.22
CA LEU A 597 3.69 11.13 -3.53
C LEU A 597 2.62 11.86 -4.34
N GLU A 598 3.03 12.92 -5.03
CA GLU A 598 2.17 13.69 -5.92
C GLU A 598 1.31 12.86 -6.90
N PRO A 599 1.86 11.89 -7.67
CA PRO A 599 1.06 11.10 -8.59
C PRO A 599 0.04 10.19 -7.89
N MET A 600 0.10 9.99 -6.57
CA MET A 600 -0.91 9.22 -5.83
C MET A 600 -2.19 10.02 -5.56
N ILE A 601 -2.13 11.36 -5.57
CA ILE A 601 -3.22 12.18 -5.04
C ILE A 601 -3.78 13.24 -6.00
N VAL A 602 -3.01 13.70 -6.99
CA VAL A 602 -3.47 14.79 -7.88
C VAL A 602 -4.79 14.50 -8.60
N GLY A 603 -5.03 13.26 -9.01
CA GLY A 603 -6.31 12.85 -9.60
C GLY A 603 -7.46 12.82 -8.59
N LEU A 604 -7.17 12.39 -7.35
CA LEU A 604 -8.15 12.38 -6.26
C LEU A 604 -8.64 13.80 -5.93
N LEU A 605 -7.72 14.78 -5.90
CA LEU A 605 -8.05 16.17 -5.60
C LEU A 605 -9.06 16.78 -6.57
N THR A 606 -9.15 16.29 -7.81
CA THR A 606 -10.12 16.78 -8.81
C THR A 606 -11.58 16.53 -8.44
N HIS A 607 -11.84 15.61 -7.51
CA HIS A 607 -13.19 15.31 -7.04
C HIS A 607 -13.68 16.28 -5.95
N PHE A 608 -12.82 17.16 -5.44
CA PHE A 608 -13.10 18.04 -4.31
C PHE A 608 -13.05 19.51 -4.72
N LYS A 609 -13.85 20.34 -4.05
CA LYS A 609 -13.82 21.80 -4.22
C LYS A 609 -12.67 22.43 -3.45
N ARG A 610 -12.31 21.82 -2.32
CA ARG A 610 -11.28 22.29 -1.39
C ARG A 610 -10.42 21.15 -0.86
N PHE A 611 -9.11 21.37 -0.75
CA PHE A 611 -8.19 20.42 -0.12
C PHE A 611 -7.30 21.06 0.95
N ILE A 612 -7.20 20.44 2.11
CA ILE A 612 -6.41 20.92 3.25
C ILE A 612 -5.34 19.86 3.50
N MET A 613 -4.07 20.25 3.36
CA MET A 613 -2.94 19.33 3.53
C MET A 613 -2.23 19.65 4.83
N ILE A 614 -2.10 18.63 5.67
CA ILE A 614 -1.54 18.71 7.01
C ILE A 614 -0.35 17.76 7.04
N GLY A 615 0.83 18.26 7.37
CA GLY A 615 2.04 17.45 7.30
C GLY A 615 3.25 18.10 7.93
N ASP A 616 4.37 17.39 7.82
CA ASP A 616 5.68 17.87 8.26
C ASP A 616 6.75 17.44 7.26
N HIS A 617 7.22 18.39 6.46
CA HIS A 617 8.25 18.16 5.45
C HIS A 617 9.63 17.93 6.08
N LYS A 618 9.80 18.20 7.38
CA LYS A 618 11.05 17.92 8.12
C LYS A 618 11.08 16.51 8.75
N GLN A 619 9.96 15.77 8.69
CA GLN A 619 9.87 14.34 9.05
C GLN A 619 9.98 13.47 7.79
N LEU A 620 9.76 12.15 7.91
CA LEU A 620 10.00 11.19 6.83
C LEU A 620 9.26 11.54 5.53
N PRO A 621 9.93 11.47 4.38
CA PRO A 621 9.30 11.65 3.07
C PRO A 621 8.48 10.41 2.69
N ALA A 622 7.82 10.49 1.54
CA ALA A 622 7.33 9.31 0.86
C ALA A 622 8.47 8.31 0.57
N VAL A 623 8.18 7.01 0.68
CA VAL A 623 9.16 5.95 0.41
C VAL A 623 9.30 5.76 -1.10
N VAL A 624 10.53 5.91 -1.60
CA VAL A 624 10.87 5.80 -3.03
C VAL A 624 12.06 4.87 -3.19
N VAL A 625 11.99 3.95 -4.16
CA VAL A 625 13.07 2.99 -4.43
C VAL A 625 14.10 3.57 -5.39
N GLN A 626 13.70 4.47 -6.30
CA GLN A 626 14.61 5.16 -7.21
C GLN A 626 15.69 6.00 -6.51
N ASP A 627 16.91 5.88 -7.05
CA ASP A 627 18.08 6.69 -6.69
C ASP A 627 17.83 8.19 -6.79
N GLU A 628 18.54 8.95 -5.96
CA GLU A 628 18.40 10.39 -5.87
C GLU A 628 18.45 11.08 -7.23
N LYS A 629 19.49 10.75 -8.00
CA LYS A 629 19.86 11.43 -9.23
C LYS A 629 18.85 11.17 -10.34
N GLN A 630 18.15 10.05 -10.29
CA GLN A 630 17.19 9.65 -11.32
C GLN A 630 15.89 10.44 -11.23
N THR A 631 15.42 10.79 -10.05
CA THR A 631 14.13 11.48 -9.85
C THR A 631 14.23 13.00 -9.88
N ARG A 632 15.44 13.57 -9.91
CA ARG A 632 15.65 15.01 -10.05
C ARG A 632 15.02 15.51 -11.34
N ILE A 633 14.27 16.62 -11.25
CA ILE A 633 13.62 17.24 -12.39
C ILE A 633 14.68 17.90 -13.28
N ARG A 634 14.68 17.52 -14.56
CA ARG A 634 15.63 18.07 -15.55
C ARG A 634 15.06 19.25 -16.34
N SER A 635 13.73 19.31 -16.51
CA SER A 635 13.05 20.38 -17.26
C SER A 635 13.21 21.74 -16.58
N ASP A 636 13.73 22.73 -17.32
CA ASP A 636 13.89 24.10 -16.83
C ASP A 636 12.53 24.77 -16.55
N VAL A 637 11.51 24.46 -17.36
CA VAL A 637 10.16 25.04 -17.18
C VAL A 637 9.52 24.55 -15.87
N LEU A 638 9.70 23.26 -15.54
CA LEU A 638 9.22 22.71 -14.28
C LEU A 638 10.02 23.26 -13.09
N LYS A 639 11.36 23.31 -13.19
CA LYS A 639 12.22 23.89 -12.14
C LYS A 639 11.86 25.33 -11.83
N ALA A 640 11.60 26.14 -12.86
CA ALA A 640 11.17 27.53 -12.70
C ALA A 640 9.83 27.69 -11.96
N SER A 641 9.04 26.61 -11.85
CA SER A 641 7.74 26.58 -11.17
C SER A 641 7.77 25.79 -9.85
N GLY A 642 8.94 25.60 -9.24
CA GLY A 642 9.09 24.97 -7.92
C GLY A 642 9.19 23.43 -7.94
N PHE A 643 9.31 22.79 -9.10
CA PHE A 643 9.49 21.33 -9.19
C PHE A 643 10.98 20.99 -9.19
N SER A 644 11.50 20.51 -8.06
CA SER A 644 12.90 20.05 -7.93
C SER A 644 13.06 18.54 -8.15
N ASN A 645 12.11 17.74 -7.65
CA ASN A 645 12.26 16.29 -7.57
C ASN A 645 10.92 15.55 -7.59
N THR A 646 10.79 14.50 -8.41
CA THR A 646 9.55 13.70 -8.48
C THR A 646 9.29 12.84 -7.23
N ARG A 647 10.28 12.68 -6.34
CA ARG A 647 10.11 11.98 -5.06
C ARG A 647 9.44 12.84 -3.99
N ASN A 648 9.39 14.16 -4.18
CA ASN A 648 8.82 15.05 -3.19
C ASN A 648 7.32 14.83 -3.10
N SER A 649 6.78 14.94 -1.89
CA SER A 649 5.34 14.94 -1.72
C SER A 649 4.73 16.20 -2.33
N LEU A 650 3.44 16.12 -2.68
CA LEU A 650 2.72 17.31 -3.13
C LEU A 650 2.70 18.39 -2.04
N PHE A 651 2.59 18.00 -0.76
CA PHE A 651 2.62 18.94 0.37
C PHE A 651 3.94 19.71 0.43
N GLU A 652 5.07 19.01 0.43
CA GLU A 652 6.39 19.62 0.51
C GLU A 652 6.64 20.57 -0.65
N ARG A 653 6.30 20.15 -1.89
CA ARG A 653 6.46 21.01 -3.07
C ARG A 653 5.61 22.27 -2.97
N LEU A 654 4.31 22.13 -2.66
CA LEU A 654 3.41 23.28 -2.56
C LEU A 654 3.81 24.20 -1.40
N TYR A 655 4.31 23.65 -0.29
CA TYR A 655 4.78 24.41 0.86
C TYR A 655 6.00 25.26 0.48
N MET A 656 7.04 24.66 -0.11
CA MET A 656 8.23 25.39 -0.53
C MET A 656 7.88 26.45 -1.59
N GLN A 657 7.03 26.10 -2.55
CA GLN A 657 6.57 27.04 -3.56
C GLN A 657 5.79 28.22 -2.94
N ALA A 658 4.93 27.96 -1.95
CA ALA A 658 4.19 29.01 -1.29
C ALA A 658 5.11 29.91 -0.44
N VAL A 659 6.17 29.36 0.16
CA VAL A 659 7.22 30.16 0.83
C VAL A 659 7.97 31.03 -0.17
N ASP A 660 8.44 30.46 -1.28
CA ASP A 660 9.20 31.17 -2.32
C ASP A 660 8.39 32.28 -3.00
N ASN A 661 7.06 32.12 -3.09
CA ASN A 661 6.14 33.11 -3.66
C ASN A 661 5.50 34.04 -2.61
N GLU A 662 5.94 33.98 -1.36
CA GLU A 662 5.43 34.81 -0.25
C GLU A 662 3.91 34.67 -0.01
N TRP A 663 3.35 33.48 -0.22
CA TRP A 663 1.94 33.18 0.00
C TRP A 663 1.65 32.83 1.47
N GLU A 664 1.96 33.74 2.40
CA GLU A 664 1.82 33.51 3.84
C GLU A 664 0.37 33.25 4.31
N ASP A 665 -0.59 33.70 3.51
CA ASP A 665 -2.02 33.61 3.82
C ASP A 665 -2.58 32.19 3.74
N ILE A 666 -1.85 31.27 3.12
CA ILE A 666 -2.31 29.92 2.77
C ILE A 666 -1.49 28.85 3.47
N ILE A 667 -0.46 29.28 4.20
CA ILE A 667 0.41 28.47 5.04
C ILE A 667 0.06 28.75 6.50
N GLY A 668 -0.10 27.69 7.28
CA GLY A 668 -0.12 27.73 8.73
C GLY A 668 1.06 26.97 9.28
N ILE A 669 1.68 27.50 10.34
CA ILE A 669 2.78 26.83 11.05
C ILE A 669 2.36 26.71 12.51
N LEU A 670 2.25 25.50 13.02
CA LEU A 670 2.06 25.27 14.45
C LEU A 670 3.41 25.32 15.16
N ASN A 671 3.58 26.16 16.17
CA ASN A 671 4.84 26.25 16.91
C ASN A 671 4.78 25.73 18.37
N GLN A 672 3.59 25.49 18.92
CA GLN A 672 3.43 25.03 20.31
C GLN A 672 3.21 23.51 20.37
N GLN A 673 4.05 22.79 21.10
CA GLN A 673 4.02 21.34 21.22
C GLN A 673 3.68 20.86 22.65
N GLY A 674 2.85 19.82 22.73
CA GLY A 674 2.36 19.23 23.98
C GLY A 674 2.89 17.82 24.27
N ARG A 675 3.92 17.34 23.55
CA ARG A 675 4.39 15.94 23.59
C ARG A 675 5.70 15.77 24.36
N MET A 676 6.78 16.40 23.90
CA MET A 676 8.14 16.17 24.37
C MET A 676 8.42 17.05 25.58
N HIS A 677 9.11 16.52 26.58
CA HIS A 677 9.76 17.36 27.58
C HIS A 677 10.72 18.36 26.91
N GLN A 678 10.86 19.55 27.48
CA GLN A 678 11.68 20.67 26.98
C GLN A 678 13.12 20.24 26.64
N ASP A 679 13.77 19.46 27.52
CA ASP A 679 15.12 18.96 27.29
C ASP A 679 15.26 18.13 26.00
N ILE A 680 14.27 17.26 25.70
CA ILE A 680 14.26 16.45 24.47
C ILE A 680 13.95 17.32 23.26
N MET A 681 12.98 18.23 23.40
CA MET A 681 12.60 19.17 22.35
C MET A 681 13.78 20.05 21.94
N THR A 682 14.61 20.47 22.89
CA THR A 682 15.66 21.49 22.70
C THR A 682 16.62 21.14 21.56
N PHE A 683 17.13 19.90 21.53
CA PHE A 683 18.00 19.45 20.44
C PHE A 683 17.28 19.49 19.08
N SER A 684 16.13 18.82 18.99
CA SER A 684 15.38 18.70 17.74
C SER A 684 14.94 20.07 17.22
N ASN A 685 14.55 20.96 18.12
CA ASN A 685 14.13 22.32 17.80
C ASN A 685 15.27 23.14 17.21
N ARG A 686 16.46 23.11 17.84
CA ARG A 686 17.65 23.79 17.34
C ARG A 686 18.13 23.20 16.01
N GLN A 687 18.19 21.88 15.92
CA GLN A 687 18.79 21.19 14.78
C GLN A 687 17.87 21.20 13.54
N PHE A 688 16.56 21.05 13.73
CA PHE A 688 15.63 20.80 12.62
C PHE A 688 14.55 21.88 12.47
N TYR A 689 14.11 22.54 13.54
CA TYR A 689 12.97 23.48 13.50
C TYR A 689 13.36 24.94 13.73
N GLU A 690 14.63 25.30 13.55
CA GLU A 690 15.15 26.68 13.60
C GLU A 690 14.83 27.41 14.93
N GLY A 691 14.69 26.67 16.02
CA GLY A 691 14.33 27.22 17.33
C GLY A 691 12.87 27.69 17.45
N ARG A 692 12.01 27.42 16.46
CA ARG A 692 10.62 27.91 16.43
C ARG A 692 9.71 27.21 17.45
N LEU A 693 10.03 25.99 17.88
CA LEU A 693 9.16 25.22 18.78
C LEU A 693 9.18 25.69 20.23
N GLN A 694 8.00 25.70 20.84
CA GLN A 694 7.79 26.04 22.24
C GLN A 694 6.89 24.99 22.89
N VAL A 695 7.06 24.77 24.20
CA VAL A 695 6.12 23.94 24.97
C VAL A 695 4.77 24.67 25.12
N ILE A 696 3.67 23.93 25.09
CA ILE A 696 2.35 24.50 25.42
C ILE A 696 2.37 24.95 26.89
N PRO A 697 2.03 26.23 27.20
CA PRO A 697 1.96 26.70 28.57
C PRO A 697 0.94 25.93 29.42
N GLY A 698 1.23 25.73 30.70
CA GLY A 698 0.33 25.09 31.66
C GLY A 698 0.37 23.56 31.68
N ILE A 699 1.21 22.92 30.87
CA ILE A 699 1.44 21.46 30.95
C ILE A 699 2.73 21.20 31.72
N GLU A 700 2.60 20.97 33.03
CA GLU A 700 3.72 20.80 33.97
C GLU A 700 4.75 19.75 33.51
N ARG A 701 4.30 18.57 33.06
CA ARG A 701 5.22 17.48 32.65
C ARG A 701 6.21 17.88 31.55
N LEU A 702 5.97 18.96 30.81
CA LEU A 702 6.86 19.38 29.72
C LEU A 702 8.09 20.15 30.22
N ILE A 703 8.07 20.64 31.46
CA ILE A 703 9.11 21.53 32.01
C ILE A 703 9.66 21.08 33.36
N HIS A 704 8.94 20.21 34.08
CA HIS A 704 9.36 19.79 35.41
C HIS A 704 10.58 18.85 35.36
N PRO A 705 11.59 19.04 36.24
CA PRO A 705 12.71 18.13 36.38
C PRO A 705 12.27 16.68 36.66
N THR A 706 13.14 15.73 36.32
CA THR A 706 12.92 14.32 36.65
C THR A 706 12.94 14.14 38.17
N ASP A 707 11.78 13.91 38.78
CA ASP A 707 11.64 13.54 40.19
C ASP A 707 11.26 12.06 40.28
N LEU A 708 12.25 11.18 40.13
CA LEU A 708 12.08 9.73 40.17
C LEU A 708 12.81 9.16 41.38
N LYS A 709 12.14 8.26 42.10
CA LYS A 709 12.79 7.36 43.06
C LYS A 709 13.62 6.35 42.28
N ILE A 710 14.94 6.45 42.41
CA ILE A 710 15.90 5.57 41.74
C ILE A 710 16.29 4.46 42.73
N PRO A 711 16.00 3.18 42.43
CA PRO A 711 16.46 2.06 43.26
C PRO A 711 17.98 2.00 43.35
N GLU A 712 18.53 1.60 44.50
CA GLU A 712 19.99 1.50 44.73
C GLU A 712 20.71 0.57 43.74
N THR A 713 19.99 -0.36 43.12
CA THR A 713 20.51 -1.31 42.12
C THR A 713 20.58 -0.74 40.70
N VAL A 714 20.14 0.50 40.49
CA VAL A 714 20.12 1.20 39.20
C VAL A 714 21.17 2.30 39.21
N ASP A 715 21.91 2.43 38.11
CA ASP A 715 22.89 3.50 37.93
C ASP A 715 22.19 4.87 37.85
N GLU A 716 22.27 5.64 38.92
CA GLU A 716 21.65 6.97 39.06
C GLU A 716 22.06 7.93 37.94
N LEU A 717 23.29 7.83 37.44
CA LEU A 717 23.82 8.71 36.40
C LEU A 717 23.05 8.58 35.08
N LYS A 718 22.55 7.37 34.77
CA LYS A 718 21.66 7.17 33.61
C LYS A 718 20.35 7.93 33.80
N TRP A 719 19.90 8.15 35.04
CA TRP A 719 18.57 8.65 35.37
C TRP A 719 18.51 10.16 35.70
N GLU A 720 19.66 10.85 35.79
CA GLU A 720 19.75 12.31 35.93
C GLU A 720 19.34 13.10 34.66
N ARG A 721 19.67 12.60 33.47
CA ARG A 721 19.53 13.33 32.19
C ARG A 721 18.55 12.67 31.23
N ARG A 722 17.58 13.43 30.70
CA ARG A 722 16.54 12.88 29.81
C ARG A 722 17.04 12.36 28.46
N MET A 723 18.27 12.71 28.06
CA MET A 723 18.91 12.19 26.85
C MET A 723 20.27 11.60 27.21
N VAL A 724 20.41 10.28 27.02
CA VAL A 724 21.62 9.52 27.36
C VAL A 724 22.11 8.77 26.14
N PHE A 725 23.40 8.89 25.84
CA PHE A 725 24.09 8.08 24.84
C PHE A 725 24.93 7.01 25.53
N ILE A 726 24.76 5.76 25.10
CA ILE A 726 25.45 4.58 25.62
C ILE A 726 26.33 4.03 24.50
N ASN A 727 27.64 4.20 24.66
CA ASN A 727 28.63 3.72 23.70
C ASN A 727 28.72 2.20 23.76
N THR A 728 28.55 1.53 22.62
CA THR A 728 28.62 0.06 22.49
C THR A 728 29.76 -0.39 21.58
N ASP A 729 30.27 -1.58 21.86
CA ASP A 729 31.28 -2.24 21.03
C ASP A 729 30.69 -2.67 19.67
N VAL A 730 31.56 -2.77 18.66
CA VAL A 730 31.21 -3.30 17.34
C VAL A 730 31.18 -4.82 17.36
N GLU A 731 30.28 -5.44 16.59
CA GLU A 731 30.25 -6.89 16.39
C GLU A 731 30.90 -7.26 15.05
N GLU A 732 32.01 -8.00 15.08
CA GLU A 732 32.76 -8.41 13.88
C GLU A 732 32.33 -9.78 13.34
N ASP A 733 31.88 -10.69 14.21
CA ASP A 733 31.69 -12.13 13.90
C ASP A 733 30.30 -12.48 13.33
N PHE A 734 29.37 -11.53 13.26
CA PHE A 734 27.98 -11.76 12.84
C PHE A 734 27.55 -10.82 11.70
N SER A 735 26.28 -10.92 11.28
CA SER A 735 25.69 -9.99 10.31
C SER A 735 25.85 -8.54 10.74
N TRP A 736 26.39 -7.69 9.85
CA TRP A 736 26.54 -6.25 10.11
C TRP A 736 25.21 -5.52 10.41
N LYS A 737 24.07 -6.18 10.19
CA LYS A 737 22.71 -5.68 10.47
C LYS A 737 22.18 -6.02 11.87
N THR A 738 23.01 -6.63 12.71
CA THR A 738 22.71 -6.92 14.13
C THR A 738 23.91 -6.57 15.00
N ASN A 739 23.67 -6.25 16.26
CA ASN A 739 24.70 -6.04 17.27
C ASN A 739 24.24 -6.67 18.59
N SER A 740 24.84 -7.79 18.96
CA SER A 740 24.50 -8.56 20.17
C SER A 740 24.91 -7.87 21.47
N HIS A 741 26.04 -7.13 21.48
CA HIS A 741 26.47 -6.32 22.62
C HIS A 741 25.44 -5.24 22.96
N GLU A 742 24.93 -4.57 21.93
CA GLU A 742 23.90 -3.56 22.03
C GLU A 742 22.57 -4.15 22.53
N VAL A 743 22.16 -5.32 22.00
CA VAL A 743 20.96 -6.02 22.50
C VAL A 743 21.12 -6.34 23.99
N ALA A 744 22.25 -6.89 24.41
CA ALA A 744 22.49 -7.23 25.82
C ALA A 744 22.38 -6.00 26.75
N ALA A 745 22.96 -4.88 26.35
CA ALA A 745 22.88 -3.63 27.10
C ALA A 745 21.45 -3.06 27.15
N ILE A 746 20.70 -3.18 26.05
CA ILE A 746 19.28 -2.77 26.00
C ILE A 746 18.41 -3.64 26.91
N ILE A 747 18.64 -4.96 26.96
CA ILE A 747 17.92 -5.84 27.90
C ILE A 747 18.17 -5.42 29.34
N GLN A 748 19.41 -5.09 29.69
CA GLN A 748 19.74 -4.62 31.03
C GLN A 748 19.04 -3.30 31.35
N LEU A 749 19.06 -2.35 30.41
CA LEU A 749 18.33 -1.08 30.55
C LEU A 749 16.83 -1.30 30.71
N LEU A 750 16.22 -2.23 29.96
CA LEU A 750 14.79 -2.53 30.09
C LEU A 750 14.43 -3.07 31.48
N LYS A 751 15.31 -3.88 32.09
CA LYS A 751 15.13 -4.32 33.49
C LYS A 751 15.21 -3.13 34.46
N GLU A 752 16.17 -2.23 34.27
CA GLU A 752 16.27 -0.99 35.07
C GLU A 752 15.01 -0.14 34.93
N ILE A 753 14.48 0.04 33.71
CA ILE A 753 13.25 0.79 33.45
C ILE A 753 12.07 0.16 34.18
N ILE A 754 11.92 -1.17 34.17
CA ILE A 754 10.84 -1.85 34.88
C ILE A 754 10.92 -1.56 36.38
N LEU A 755 12.12 -1.65 36.99
CA LEU A 755 12.32 -1.34 38.40
C LEU A 755 11.99 0.12 38.72
N ILE A 756 12.33 1.06 37.84
CA ILE A 756 11.99 2.48 37.99
C ILE A 756 10.48 2.69 37.94
N TYR A 757 9.79 2.06 36.99
CA TYR A 757 8.33 2.14 36.90
C TYR A 757 7.67 1.59 38.18
N GLU A 758 8.18 0.48 38.71
CA GLU A 758 7.67 -0.12 39.95
C GLU A 758 7.93 0.75 41.18
N ALA A 759 9.14 1.28 41.34
CA ALA A 759 9.49 2.14 42.48
C ALA A 759 8.73 3.47 42.53
N ASN A 760 8.23 3.92 41.37
CA ASN A 760 7.48 5.18 41.21
C ASN A 760 5.98 4.97 40.98
N GLU A 761 5.49 3.73 41.11
CA GLU A 761 4.06 3.38 40.91
C GLU A 761 3.53 3.84 39.54
N MET A 762 4.39 3.84 38.52
CA MET A 762 4.05 4.23 37.16
C MET A 762 3.37 3.09 36.42
N GLU A 763 2.32 3.41 35.66
CA GLU A 763 1.63 2.43 34.84
C GLU A 763 2.53 1.94 33.69
N TRP A 764 2.63 0.62 33.55
CA TRP A 764 3.27 -0.01 32.41
C TRP A 764 2.22 -0.46 31.41
N ASN A 765 2.24 0.17 30.23
CA ASN A 765 1.27 -0.02 29.18
C ASN A 765 1.97 0.08 27.81
N PRO A 766 1.28 -0.15 26.69
CA PRO A 766 1.87 -0.06 25.35
C PRO A 766 2.45 1.31 24.96
N HIS A 767 2.25 2.35 25.77
CA HIS A 767 2.83 3.68 25.59
C HIS A 767 4.09 3.92 26.43
N SER A 768 4.47 3.01 27.32
CA SER A 768 5.60 3.21 28.22
C SER A 768 6.94 3.19 27.49
N VAL A 769 7.25 2.12 26.75
CA VAL A 769 8.57 1.94 26.12
C VAL A 769 8.47 1.58 24.64
N GLY A 770 9.34 2.20 23.84
CA GLY A 770 9.55 1.84 22.45
C GLY A 770 11.01 1.72 22.09
N VAL A 771 11.34 0.79 21.21
CA VAL A 771 12.67 0.62 20.66
C VAL A 771 12.64 0.85 19.14
N ILE A 772 13.51 1.73 18.67
CA ILE A 772 13.64 2.09 17.26
C ILE A 772 15.01 1.61 16.77
N THR A 773 15.02 0.82 15.70
CA THR A 773 16.28 0.35 15.09
C THR A 773 16.17 0.30 13.56
N PRO A 774 17.24 0.61 12.80
CA PRO A 774 17.19 0.70 11.34
C PRO A 774 17.08 -0.68 10.66
N TYR A 775 17.46 -1.77 11.35
CA TYR A 775 17.57 -3.09 10.74
C TYR A 775 16.52 -4.06 11.28
N ARG A 776 15.78 -4.69 10.37
CA ARG A 776 14.81 -5.74 10.72
C ARG A 776 15.46 -6.96 11.39
N ALA A 777 16.71 -7.25 11.04
CA ALA A 777 17.49 -8.30 11.69
C ALA A 777 17.71 -8.00 13.18
N GLN A 778 18.07 -6.75 13.51
CA GLN A 778 18.21 -6.29 14.89
C GLN A 778 16.87 -6.32 15.64
N ILE A 779 15.75 -5.95 14.99
CA ILE A 779 14.41 -6.13 15.57
C ILE A 779 14.20 -7.59 15.97
N SER A 780 14.43 -8.52 15.04
CA SER A 780 14.19 -9.94 15.28
C SER A 780 15.07 -10.49 16.41
N LEU A 781 16.36 -10.13 16.43
CA LEU A 781 17.29 -10.51 17.50
C LEU A 781 16.82 -9.98 18.85
N MET A 782 16.50 -8.68 18.91
CA MET A 782 16.09 -8.01 20.13
C MET A 782 14.75 -8.49 20.67
N SER A 783 13.76 -8.73 19.80
CA SER A 783 12.46 -9.30 20.19
C SER A 783 12.62 -10.66 20.86
N LYS A 784 13.51 -11.52 20.35
CA LYS A 784 13.82 -12.82 20.96
C LYS A 784 14.33 -12.64 22.39
N TYR A 785 15.39 -11.87 22.57
CA TYR A 785 16.00 -11.71 23.89
C TYR A 785 15.09 -10.98 24.88
N ILE A 786 14.23 -10.06 24.42
CA ILE A 786 13.22 -9.39 25.26
C ILE A 786 12.21 -10.41 25.81
N LEU A 787 11.70 -11.29 24.96
CA LEU A 787 10.76 -12.34 25.38
C LEU A 787 11.40 -13.38 26.31
N GLU A 788 12.69 -13.69 26.12
CA GLU A 788 13.43 -14.64 26.96
C GLU A 788 13.83 -14.03 28.32
N SER A 789 14.11 -12.73 28.37
CA SER A 789 14.74 -12.09 29.54
C SER A 789 13.80 -11.30 30.45
N LEU A 790 12.59 -10.95 29.97
CA LEU A 790 11.62 -10.13 30.70
C LEU A 790 10.32 -10.91 30.96
N PRO A 791 9.52 -10.52 31.98
CA PRO A 791 8.18 -11.08 32.18
C PRO A 791 7.32 -10.88 30.92
N LYS A 792 6.64 -11.94 30.49
CA LYS A 792 5.86 -11.98 29.23
C LYS A 792 4.91 -10.77 29.08
N GLU A 793 4.16 -10.46 30.12
CA GLU A 793 3.20 -9.34 30.15
C GLU A 793 3.88 -7.98 29.92
N ARG A 794 5.11 -7.80 30.40
CA ARG A 794 5.89 -6.58 30.19
C ARG A 794 6.49 -6.54 28.79
N ALA A 795 7.07 -7.67 28.36
CA ALA A 795 7.71 -7.84 27.07
C ALA A 795 6.74 -7.57 25.90
N GLU A 796 5.52 -8.10 25.96
CA GLU A 796 4.49 -7.93 24.93
C GLU A 796 4.02 -6.48 24.76
N MET A 797 4.21 -5.63 25.78
CA MET A 797 3.85 -4.21 25.72
C MET A 797 4.98 -3.32 25.16
N ILE A 798 6.19 -3.85 24.97
CA ILE A 798 7.30 -3.10 24.37
C ILE A 798 7.17 -3.13 22.85
N SER A 799 7.00 -1.95 22.25
CA SER A 799 6.98 -1.83 20.79
C SER A 799 8.40 -1.73 20.22
N ILE A 800 8.75 -2.58 19.25
CA ILE A 800 10.06 -2.58 18.60
C ILE A 800 9.86 -2.49 17.09
N ASP A 801 10.33 -1.42 16.43
CA ASP A 801 10.20 -1.31 14.97
C ASP A 801 11.26 -0.39 14.35
N THR A 802 11.21 -0.22 13.03
CA THR A 802 11.98 0.80 12.32
C THR A 802 11.33 2.16 12.47
N VAL A 803 12.11 3.21 12.24
CA VAL A 803 11.65 4.61 12.35
C VAL A 803 10.43 4.89 11.48
N GLU A 804 10.35 4.31 10.28
CA GLU A 804 9.25 4.49 9.34
C GLU A 804 7.91 3.97 9.89
N ARG A 805 7.92 2.89 10.66
CA ARG A 805 6.71 2.34 11.28
C ARG A 805 6.39 2.95 12.63
N PHE A 806 7.39 3.52 13.31
CA PHE A 806 7.18 4.20 14.57
C PHE A 806 6.50 5.58 14.41
N GLN A 807 6.41 6.11 13.19
CA GLN A 807 5.71 7.37 12.93
C GLN A 807 4.25 7.35 13.44
N GLY A 808 3.78 8.50 13.92
CA GLY A 808 2.52 8.66 14.66
C GLY A 808 2.54 8.16 16.12
N GLY A 809 3.41 7.21 16.50
CA GLY A 809 3.43 6.63 17.85
C GLY A 809 4.44 7.29 18.77
N ALA A 810 4.00 7.89 19.87
CA ALA A 810 4.89 8.35 20.93
C ALA A 810 4.95 7.34 22.09
N ARG A 811 6.07 7.35 22.82
CA ARG A 811 6.27 6.59 24.06
C ARG A 811 6.84 7.48 25.13
N ASP A 812 6.67 7.10 26.39
CA ASP A 812 7.29 7.81 27.50
C ASP A 812 8.81 7.71 27.38
N ILE A 813 9.32 6.50 27.14
CA ILE A 813 10.74 6.23 26.89
C ILE A 813 10.95 5.66 25.49
N ILE A 814 11.89 6.24 24.74
CA ILE A 814 12.38 5.69 23.47
C ILE A 814 13.82 5.25 23.62
N ILE A 815 14.10 4.04 23.14
CA ILE A 815 15.44 3.49 22.98
C ILE A 815 15.76 3.49 21.49
N ILE A 816 16.82 4.18 21.07
CA ILE A 816 17.28 4.19 19.69
C ILE A 816 18.49 3.26 19.61
N SER A 817 18.33 2.13 18.92
CA SER A 817 19.38 1.15 18.69
C SER A 817 19.92 1.27 17.27
N LEU A 818 21.10 1.86 17.08
CA LEU A 818 21.62 2.17 15.74
C LEU A 818 22.37 1.00 15.10
N CYS A 819 22.85 0.02 15.86
CA CYS A 819 23.51 -1.17 15.33
C CYS A 819 24.68 -0.82 14.40
N THR A 820 25.53 0.11 14.84
CA THR A 820 26.70 0.60 14.10
C THR A 820 27.91 -0.29 14.36
N ASN A 821 28.16 -1.21 13.45
CA ASN A 821 29.32 -2.10 13.44
C ASN A 821 30.42 -1.62 12.46
N ARG A 822 30.06 -0.81 11.45
CA ARG A 822 30.94 -0.38 10.35
C ARG A 822 30.74 1.07 9.95
N MET A 823 31.80 1.70 9.48
CA MET A 823 31.81 3.10 9.02
C MET A 823 30.82 3.37 7.87
N ASP A 824 30.69 2.45 6.90
CA ASP A 824 29.80 2.63 5.74
C ASP A 824 28.30 2.59 6.07
N GLN A 825 27.93 2.25 7.32
CA GLN A 825 26.53 2.23 7.73
C GLN A 825 25.95 3.63 7.90
N MET A 826 26.76 4.65 8.23
CA MET A 826 26.26 6.01 8.45
C MET A 826 25.54 6.56 7.21
N GLU A 827 26.07 6.30 6.01
CA GLU A 827 25.44 6.68 4.73
C GLU A 827 24.02 6.09 4.54
N ARG A 828 23.68 5.00 5.24
CA ARG A 828 22.36 4.33 5.17
C ARG A 828 21.43 4.75 6.30
N LEU A 829 21.98 5.15 7.44
CA LEU A 829 21.23 5.62 8.61
C LEU A 829 20.70 7.03 8.40
N VAL A 830 21.52 7.88 7.81
CA VAL A 830 21.21 9.29 7.57
C VAL A 830 20.25 9.42 6.39
N SER A 831 19.20 10.22 6.56
CA SER A 831 18.26 10.57 5.48
C SER A 831 18.18 12.08 5.33
N LEU A 832 19.20 12.67 4.70
CA LEU A 832 19.25 14.11 4.45
C LEU A 832 18.19 14.55 3.45
N SER A 833 17.53 15.65 3.77
CA SER A 833 16.72 16.43 2.83
C SER A 833 17.57 17.42 2.05
N ASP A 834 16.96 18.06 1.05
CA ASP A 834 17.58 19.18 0.32
C ASP A 834 17.99 20.34 1.27
N GLU A 835 17.32 20.46 2.42
CA GLU A 835 17.62 21.44 3.48
C GLU A 835 18.71 20.95 4.48
N GLY A 836 19.31 19.78 4.26
CA GLY A 836 20.34 19.21 5.15
C GLY A 836 19.81 18.55 6.43
N ILE A 837 18.49 18.41 6.57
CA ILE A 837 17.85 17.80 7.74
C ILE A 837 17.86 16.27 7.65
N ASP A 838 18.40 15.58 8.66
CA ASP A 838 18.20 14.13 8.83
C ASP A 838 16.78 13.83 9.33
N ARG A 839 15.90 13.48 8.39
CA ARG A 839 14.48 13.22 8.64
C ARG A 839 14.27 11.97 9.51
N LYS A 840 15.13 10.96 9.43
CA LYS A 840 15.02 9.72 10.23
C LYS A 840 15.37 10.00 11.68
N LEU A 841 16.50 10.68 11.92
CA LEU A 841 16.91 11.04 13.27
C LEU A 841 15.88 11.95 13.95
N ASN A 842 15.37 12.95 13.23
CA ASN A 842 14.31 13.84 13.71
C ASN A 842 13.06 13.05 14.13
N VAL A 843 12.57 12.12 13.30
CA VAL A 843 11.42 11.28 13.68
C VAL A 843 11.74 10.46 14.92
N ALA A 844 12.87 9.76 14.96
CA ALA A 844 13.24 8.87 16.06
C ALA A 844 13.29 9.60 17.42
N LEU A 845 13.98 10.74 17.48
CA LEU A 845 14.09 11.55 18.70
C LEU A 845 12.73 12.08 19.16
N THR A 846 11.89 12.52 18.22
CA THR A 846 10.59 13.16 18.53
C THR A 846 9.47 12.16 18.85
N ARG A 847 9.79 10.87 18.99
CA ARG A 847 8.87 9.84 19.50
C ARG A 847 8.85 9.78 21.02
N ALA A 848 9.88 10.28 21.71
CA ALA A 848 9.91 10.26 23.17
C ALA A 848 9.08 11.39 23.79
N ARG A 849 8.42 11.09 24.91
CA ARG A 849 7.74 12.09 25.73
C ARG A 849 8.62 12.52 26.91
N GLU A 850 9.23 11.56 27.59
CA GLU A 850 9.92 11.78 28.86
C GLU A 850 11.43 11.50 28.79
N ARG A 851 11.86 10.50 28.00
CA ARG A 851 13.28 10.11 27.92
C ARG A 851 13.70 9.45 26.61
N VAL A 852 14.97 9.66 26.23
CA VAL A 852 15.63 8.99 25.11
C VAL A 852 16.93 8.35 25.57
N PHE A 853 17.11 7.06 25.27
CA PHE A 853 18.38 6.36 25.35
C PHE A 853 18.86 6.02 23.94
N ILE A 854 20.12 6.33 23.62
CA ILE A 854 20.69 6.14 22.30
C ILE A 854 21.86 5.17 22.42
N PHE A 855 21.85 4.11 21.63
CA PHE A 855 22.89 3.10 21.59
C PHE A 855 23.57 3.11 20.23
N GLY A 856 24.89 2.93 20.26
CA GLY A 856 25.72 2.79 19.08
C GLY A 856 27.19 2.99 19.42
N ASN A 857 28.03 2.79 18.43
CA ASN A 857 29.47 2.95 18.54
C ASN A 857 29.85 4.41 18.25
N LYS A 858 30.42 5.07 19.27
CA LYS A 858 30.78 6.49 19.22
C LYS A 858 31.71 6.81 18.06
N GLU A 859 32.74 6.00 17.83
CA GLU A 859 33.78 6.26 16.82
C GLU A 859 33.21 6.26 15.40
N ILE A 860 32.22 5.41 15.14
CA ILE A 860 31.50 5.36 13.87
C ILE A 860 30.50 6.52 13.75
N MET A 861 29.75 6.80 14.80
CA MET A 861 28.67 7.79 14.76
C MET A 861 29.18 9.23 14.59
N VAL A 862 30.32 9.58 15.19
CA VAL A 862 30.89 10.94 15.10
C VAL A 862 31.38 11.30 13.69
N GLN A 863 31.39 10.36 12.74
CA GLN A 863 31.69 10.65 11.34
C GLN A 863 30.60 11.45 10.65
N ASP A 864 29.37 11.46 11.19
CA ASP A 864 28.28 12.32 10.72
C ASP A 864 28.08 13.51 11.68
N GLU A 865 27.95 14.71 11.12
CA GLU A 865 27.85 15.96 11.88
C GLU A 865 26.60 16.03 12.78
N ASN A 866 25.46 15.49 12.33
CA ASN A 866 24.23 15.50 13.13
C ASN A 866 24.37 14.58 14.35
N TYR A 867 24.98 13.42 14.16
CA TYR A 867 25.22 12.46 15.23
C TYR A 867 26.32 12.91 16.19
N ALA A 868 27.38 13.57 15.71
CA ALA A 868 28.37 14.21 16.57
C ALA A 868 27.73 15.28 17.48
N SER A 869 26.95 16.19 16.88
CA SER A 869 26.19 17.22 17.61
C SER A 869 25.20 16.62 18.62
N LEU A 870 24.58 15.49 18.28
CA LEU A 870 23.68 14.77 19.18
C LEU A 870 24.43 14.18 20.37
N ILE A 871 25.56 13.50 20.13
CA ILE A 871 26.39 12.93 21.20
C ILE A 871 26.85 14.04 22.15
N ASP A 872 27.32 15.16 21.63
CA ASP A 872 27.75 16.33 22.42
C ASP A 872 26.61 16.95 23.25
N HIS A 873 25.35 16.83 22.78
CA HIS A 873 24.17 17.27 23.52
C HIS A 873 23.72 16.28 24.61
N THR A 874 24.09 15.01 24.49
CA THR A 874 23.67 13.93 25.39
C THR A 874 24.64 13.69 26.54
N TYR A 875 24.18 13.05 27.60
CA TYR A 875 25.09 12.49 28.62
C TYR A 875 25.64 11.14 28.14
N THR A 876 26.97 11.02 27.99
CA THR A 876 27.63 9.83 27.42
C THR A 876 28.15 8.88 28.50
N ILE A 877 27.81 7.58 28.38
CA ILE A 877 28.23 6.50 29.26
C ILE A 877 28.76 5.32 28.41
N SER A 878 29.63 4.47 28.95
CA SER A 878 30.09 3.23 28.28
C SER A 878 29.16 2.06 28.60
N SER A 879 28.94 1.12 27.67
CA SER A 879 28.15 -0.09 27.94
C SER A 879 28.87 -1.12 28.81
N SER A 880 30.19 -0.99 28.96
CA SER A 880 31.09 -1.88 29.71
C SER A 880 31.29 -1.49 31.19
N SER A 881 30.57 -0.47 31.66
CA SER A 881 30.58 0.01 33.05
C SER A 881 29.32 -0.39 33.81
#